data_AF-A0A0S8E312-F1
#
_entry.id   AF-A0A0S8E312-F1
#
_cell.length_a   1.000
_cell.length_b   1.000
_cell.length_c   1.000
_cell.angle_alpha   90.00
_cell.angle_beta   90.00
_cell.angle_gamma   90.00
#
_symmetry.space_group_name_H-M   'P 1'
#
loop_
_entity.id
_entity.type
_entity.pdbx_description
1 polymer ?
#
loop_
_entity_poly.entity_id
_entity_poly.type
_entity_poly.pdbx_seq_one_letter_code
_entity_poly.pdbx_strand_id
1 'polypeptide(L)'
;MRLVANTCVLLKEKKMNCLRTVLVIACLCPALPAMAESTRLADGKPRQYSRDIRLTDVLNHRWVDELVTYALDFPAKQATLNSIRLYDVEGKKEVPFQLSEVVFHDEQRQFVKSAVIAFFVDELPAQGARNFTVLWDPGTFAGATQPAAALKETDLEAETFEVTNGLFSVRLAGEKRFDPPVEAATVPGPLRGFKGPDGVWRGSSRFVTDAKLLGWTSELVEQGPLWKDYRARFEFDGDRFYELDLKMVADHPYADVTERNNFRLRLAELSHPLCGPSGHMAHGKCYTRWGVADQLRILMKENFDPDICYTPETFCYGFAQDPLKHDEVRVWTAIRPVFPSVDAPWLGAYSTDEKKNDLIAIVGRDAAHWEYPDSSINPHHLTPGVNAEIHFVDEPGEHTYFRIPVARAVRHWLLAVGDKRQWTQPRYPGGHKTPYPYLAHLRTKVCDLPLDKVKNWHLDWEQKLPGQPRLFFSPDQAEALWKRIEAHEPFKPYLPKVKGLLTGEGGAQTVGGVGAHTGGNMVDLLLRVGYSGFVQSISIARPMRGVAEALDYNARTLDPAEVARTRREMAFLASVLTDGDYWQYAWNQGRTSYLPNFGSDLYLAVGLMALVLPDHPNSKQWLEYTLGELDKEFTYYISPDGAGEENIANYYLWTWRQLTVLLGALKHNGIFDAATHPRYLAACRFWIEILTPPQPKLAAYAAPAPIRPEERRRRIPPFGDHGFSNNECLELGGQIGLLKDAHPQLAAESAWAWRETGRGKPATHMGVVPHLLIADPTVAPRVPVLRSRRLQGFGAILRNHFPSEKETFLAIKASRIYSHHHPDEGGIHLFGRGVPIILDALHGRDYYREEYHPIITFADGKTQQDAPSRGRRRIPDQPAGRLRGGRHPGGAVPARAARAGDDTGRQSAAGPAGEIADARRARLLRPSGHRLRSGGQPDQPARLLRQAAGGSGRGDQPGTAAAHRFAELRRGNRSHLSLSGRARNRGLAHPEGRGRRLRLGRFRPPAGRAQLGGGDLSPR
;
A
#
# COMPACT_ATOMS: atom_id res chain seq x y z
N MET A 1 -78.64 9.36 32.50
CA MET A 1 -77.32 10.02 32.27
C MET A 1 -76.27 9.38 33.17
N ARG A 2 -74.98 9.71 33.02
CA ARG A 2 -73.86 8.89 33.53
C ARG A 2 -73.90 8.70 35.06
N LEU A 3 -73.76 7.45 35.51
CA LEU A 3 -73.92 7.01 36.88
C LEU A 3 -72.71 6.15 37.32
N VAL A 4 -72.44 6.09 38.61
CA VAL A 4 -71.46 5.22 39.29
C VAL A 4 -69.98 5.40 38.86
N ALA A 5 -69.29 6.30 39.56
CA ALA A 5 -67.86 6.24 39.78
C ALA A 5 -67.57 6.29 41.30
N ASN A 6 -66.38 5.84 41.72
CA ASN A 6 -65.83 5.95 43.09
C ASN A 6 -66.40 5.03 44.21
N THR A 7 -66.64 3.74 43.94
CA THR A 7 -66.70 2.71 45.01
C THR A 7 -65.94 1.42 44.66
N CYS A 8 -64.71 1.53 44.12
CA CYS A 8 -63.85 0.38 43.80
C CYS A 8 -62.33 0.68 43.89
N VAL A 9 -61.94 1.59 44.79
CA VAL A 9 -60.56 2.10 44.86
C VAL A 9 -59.61 1.19 45.65
N LEU A 10 -60.08 0.55 46.74
CA LEU A 10 -59.25 -0.22 47.69
C LEU A 10 -59.03 -1.71 47.34
N LEU A 11 -59.48 -2.19 46.18
CA LEU A 11 -59.28 -3.59 45.73
C LEU A 11 -58.45 -3.74 44.44
N LYS A 12 -57.99 -2.64 43.82
CA LYS A 12 -57.15 -2.72 42.61
C LYS A 12 -55.67 -2.95 42.91
N GLU A 13 -55.14 -2.46 44.03
CA GLU A 13 -53.69 -2.46 44.29
C GLU A 13 -53.11 -3.88 44.48
N LYS A 14 -53.83 -4.80 45.15
CA LYS A 14 -53.34 -6.17 45.37
C LYS A 14 -53.35 -7.08 44.13
N LYS A 15 -54.14 -6.78 43.09
CA LYS A 15 -54.09 -7.56 41.82
C LYS A 15 -53.03 -7.07 40.84
N MET A 16 -52.61 -5.80 40.92
CA MET A 16 -51.67 -5.22 39.96
C MET A 16 -50.21 -5.63 40.22
N ASN A 17 -49.85 -5.94 41.47
CA ASN A 17 -48.51 -6.43 41.81
C ASN A 17 -48.26 -7.87 41.33
N CYS A 18 -49.24 -8.78 41.43
CA CYS A 18 -49.07 -10.14 40.89
C CYS A 18 -48.83 -10.14 39.37
N LEU A 19 -49.51 -9.27 38.62
CA LEU A 19 -49.33 -9.18 37.17
C LEU A 19 -47.93 -8.63 36.80
N ARG A 20 -47.39 -7.69 37.58
CA ARG A 20 -46.00 -7.20 37.41
C ARG A 20 -44.97 -8.28 37.74
N THR A 21 -45.15 -9.06 38.79
CA THR A 21 -44.22 -10.16 39.11
C THR A 21 -44.22 -11.24 38.02
N VAL A 22 -45.38 -11.61 37.48
CA VAL A 22 -45.48 -12.60 36.40
C VAL A 22 -44.84 -12.11 35.09
N LEU A 23 -45.01 -10.83 34.71
CA LEU A 23 -44.38 -10.28 33.50
C LEU A 23 -42.85 -10.11 33.64
N VAL A 24 -42.34 -9.82 34.83
CA VAL A 24 -40.89 -9.66 35.07
C VAL A 24 -40.16 -11.01 35.06
N ILE A 25 -40.78 -12.08 35.57
CA ILE A 25 -40.20 -13.43 35.49
C ILE A 25 -40.17 -13.96 34.05
N ALA A 26 -41.16 -13.60 33.22
CA ALA A 26 -41.20 -13.99 31.80
C ALA A 26 -40.09 -13.38 30.93
N CYS A 27 -39.43 -12.31 31.38
CA CYS A 27 -38.35 -11.63 30.64
C CYS A 27 -36.95 -11.81 31.27
N LEU A 28 -36.82 -12.70 32.27
CA LEU A 28 -35.55 -12.98 32.97
C LEU A 28 -35.18 -14.46 33.00
N CYS A 29 -35.86 -15.29 32.21
CA CYS A 29 -35.16 -16.44 31.65
C CYS A 29 -34.04 -15.91 30.72
N PRO A 30 -32.78 -16.34 30.85
CA PRO A 30 -31.94 -16.39 29.66
C PRO A 30 -32.68 -17.26 28.63
N ALA A 31 -32.39 -17.08 27.34
CA ALA A 31 -32.66 -18.18 26.42
C ALA A 31 -31.83 -19.38 26.89
N LEU A 32 -32.46 -20.29 27.64
CA LEU A 32 -32.00 -21.68 27.72
C LEU A 32 -31.71 -22.06 26.28
N PRO A 33 -30.50 -22.60 25.96
CA PRO A 33 -30.26 -23.08 24.62
C PRO A 33 -31.36 -24.10 24.34
N ALA A 34 -32.29 -23.74 23.46
CA ALA A 34 -33.36 -24.63 23.06
C ALA A 34 -32.65 -25.87 22.56
N MET A 35 -32.80 -27.01 23.27
CA MET A 35 -32.09 -28.23 22.92
C MET A 35 -32.44 -28.52 21.47
N ALA A 36 -31.46 -28.30 20.59
CA ALA A 36 -31.75 -28.10 19.18
C ALA A 36 -32.49 -29.34 18.67
N GLU A 37 -33.65 -29.15 18.05
CA GLU A 37 -34.28 -30.24 17.32
C GLU A 37 -33.26 -30.71 16.29
N SER A 38 -32.66 -31.88 16.54
CA SER A 38 -31.51 -32.37 15.79
C SER A 38 -31.78 -32.28 14.30
N THR A 39 -31.00 -31.46 13.59
CA THR A 39 -31.33 -30.96 12.24
C THR A 39 -31.70 -32.11 11.33
N ARG A 40 -33.00 -32.28 11.08
CA ARG A 40 -33.53 -33.45 10.37
C ARG A 40 -33.27 -33.26 8.88
N LEU A 41 -32.62 -34.25 8.26
CA LEU A 41 -32.55 -34.37 6.81
C LEU A 41 -33.97 -34.51 6.22
N ALA A 42 -34.08 -34.41 4.89
CA ALA A 42 -35.33 -34.60 4.16
C ALA A 42 -35.98 -36.00 4.38
N ASP A 43 -35.25 -36.98 4.93
CA ASP A 43 -35.78 -38.29 5.34
C ASP A 43 -36.43 -38.30 6.74
N GLY A 44 -36.39 -37.18 7.46
CA GLY A 44 -36.99 -36.99 8.78
C GLY A 44 -36.25 -37.67 9.95
N LYS A 45 -35.09 -38.31 9.72
CA LYS A 45 -34.41 -39.13 10.73
C LYS A 45 -33.41 -38.32 11.56
N PRO A 46 -33.32 -38.56 12.88
CA PRO A 46 -32.21 -38.06 13.68
C PRO A 46 -30.92 -38.76 13.24
N ARG A 47 -29.79 -38.04 13.25
CA ARG A 47 -28.45 -38.55 12.93
C ARG A 47 -27.56 -38.48 14.16
N GLN A 48 -26.62 -39.42 14.29
CA GLN A 48 -25.92 -39.64 15.56
C GLN A 48 -25.02 -38.47 15.96
N TYR A 49 -24.39 -37.80 14.99
CA TYR A 49 -23.49 -36.67 15.23
C TYR A 49 -23.68 -35.56 14.20
N SER A 50 -23.47 -34.32 14.64
CA SER A 50 -23.55 -33.11 13.81
C SER A 50 -22.55 -32.04 14.23
N ARG A 51 -22.26 -31.10 13.32
CA ARG A 51 -21.62 -29.82 13.60
C ARG A 51 -22.21 -28.76 12.68
N ASP A 52 -22.80 -27.73 13.29
CA ASP A 52 -23.35 -26.61 12.54
C ASP A 52 -22.26 -25.61 12.13
N ILE A 53 -22.49 -25.00 10.97
CA ILE A 53 -21.67 -23.97 10.34
C ILE A 53 -22.61 -22.81 10.01
N ARG A 54 -22.36 -21.64 10.61
CA ARG A 54 -23.11 -20.42 10.33
C ARG A 54 -22.22 -19.39 9.66
N LEU A 55 -22.67 -18.90 8.51
CA LEU A 55 -22.17 -17.70 7.84
C LEU A 55 -23.13 -16.54 8.12
N THR A 56 -22.62 -15.32 8.20
CA THR A 56 -23.43 -14.11 8.41
C THR A 56 -22.69 -12.92 7.78
N ASP A 57 -23.34 -12.17 6.91
CA ASP A 57 -22.81 -10.90 6.42
C ASP A 57 -23.10 -9.79 7.43
N VAL A 58 -22.08 -8.98 7.70
CA VAL A 58 -22.18 -7.78 8.55
C VAL A 58 -21.66 -6.51 7.86
N LEU A 59 -21.30 -6.62 6.57
CA LEU A 59 -20.71 -5.54 5.77
C LEU A 59 -21.70 -4.92 4.79
N ASN A 60 -22.93 -5.43 4.73
CA ASN A 60 -23.92 -5.12 3.70
C ASN A 60 -23.42 -5.50 2.30
N HIS A 61 -22.85 -6.70 2.18
CA HIS A 61 -22.36 -7.28 0.93
C HIS A 61 -23.08 -8.59 0.59
N ARG A 62 -23.48 -8.73 -0.68
CA ARG A 62 -24.15 -9.94 -1.20
C ARG A 62 -23.09 -10.82 -1.86
N TRP A 63 -22.65 -11.84 -1.14
CA TRP A 63 -21.68 -12.83 -1.62
C TRP A 63 -22.42 -13.88 -2.46
N VAL A 64 -21.82 -14.33 -3.57
CA VAL A 64 -22.48 -15.22 -4.55
C VAL A 64 -21.45 -16.16 -5.13
N ASP A 65 -21.77 -17.46 -5.20
CA ASP A 65 -20.89 -18.47 -5.82
C ASP A 65 -19.52 -18.55 -5.08
N GLU A 66 -19.54 -18.50 -3.75
CA GLU A 66 -18.31 -18.51 -2.93
C GLU A 66 -17.91 -19.93 -2.55
N LEU A 67 -16.66 -20.32 -2.84
CA LEU A 67 -16.07 -21.54 -2.28
C LEU A 67 -15.58 -21.24 -0.85
N VAL A 68 -16.05 -22.00 0.15
CA VAL A 68 -15.65 -21.85 1.56
C VAL A 68 -15.14 -23.15 2.15
N THR A 69 -14.24 -23.05 3.12
CA THR A 69 -13.51 -24.16 3.76
C THR A 69 -13.61 -24.12 5.29
N TYR A 70 -13.66 -25.29 5.92
CA TYR A 70 -13.72 -25.43 7.39
C TYR A 70 -12.94 -26.64 7.88
N ALA A 71 -12.08 -26.46 8.88
CA ALA A 71 -11.41 -27.56 9.56
C ALA A 71 -12.39 -28.33 10.48
N LEU A 72 -12.50 -29.64 10.25
CA LEU A 72 -13.30 -30.58 11.02
C LEU A 72 -12.41 -31.61 11.73
N ASP A 73 -12.69 -31.83 13.01
CA ASP A 73 -12.16 -32.95 13.80
C ASP A 73 -13.29 -33.94 14.07
N PHE A 74 -12.99 -35.24 13.98
CA PHE A 74 -13.92 -36.34 14.16
C PHE A 74 -13.40 -37.30 15.24
N PRO A 75 -14.18 -37.61 16.29
CA PRO A 75 -13.77 -38.58 17.30
C PRO A 75 -13.57 -39.99 16.72
N ALA A 76 -12.67 -40.77 17.34
CA ALA A 76 -12.30 -42.08 16.85
C ALA A 76 -13.52 -43.01 16.68
N LYS A 77 -13.55 -43.73 15.56
CA LYS A 77 -14.62 -44.67 15.16
C LYS A 77 -15.99 -44.05 14.85
N GLN A 78 -16.12 -42.72 14.74
CA GLN A 78 -17.40 -42.06 14.43
C GLN A 78 -17.58 -41.68 12.96
N ALA A 79 -16.51 -41.31 12.24
CA ALA A 79 -16.62 -40.87 10.84
C ALA A 79 -15.71 -41.67 9.91
N THR A 80 -16.28 -42.19 8.83
CA THR A 80 -15.62 -42.62 7.59
C THR A 80 -15.87 -41.57 6.49
N LEU A 81 -15.14 -41.63 5.37
CA LEU A 81 -15.38 -40.74 4.22
C LEU A 81 -16.84 -40.79 3.73
N ASN A 82 -17.41 -41.98 3.60
CA ASN A 82 -18.75 -42.20 3.04
C ASN A 82 -19.91 -41.90 4.02
N SER A 83 -19.61 -41.66 5.30
CA SER A 83 -20.62 -41.34 6.33
C SER A 83 -20.85 -39.85 6.54
N ILE A 84 -20.02 -38.97 5.97
CA ILE A 84 -20.16 -37.52 6.15
C ILE A 84 -21.18 -36.97 5.14
N ARG A 85 -22.03 -36.02 5.54
CA ARG A 85 -22.90 -35.23 4.66
C ARG A 85 -22.85 -33.75 5.04
N LEU A 86 -23.19 -32.89 4.08
CA LEU A 86 -23.41 -31.46 4.28
C LEU A 86 -24.83 -31.11 3.82
N TYR A 87 -25.55 -30.33 4.62
CA TYR A 87 -26.93 -29.95 4.37
C TYR A 87 -27.13 -28.44 4.53
N ASP A 88 -27.72 -27.80 3.52
CA ASP A 88 -28.17 -26.41 3.54
C ASP A 88 -29.52 -26.34 4.25
N VAL A 89 -29.57 -25.64 5.40
CA VAL A 89 -30.74 -25.61 6.28
C VAL A 89 -31.85 -24.73 5.73
N GLU A 90 -31.51 -23.63 5.04
CA GLU A 90 -32.49 -22.74 4.42
C GLU A 90 -33.01 -23.32 3.09
N GLY A 91 -32.12 -23.82 2.23
CA GLY A 91 -32.45 -24.45 0.95
C GLY A 91 -32.99 -25.88 1.06
N LYS A 92 -32.87 -26.52 2.22
CA LYS A 92 -33.38 -27.86 2.56
C LYS A 92 -32.89 -28.95 1.59
N LYS A 93 -31.60 -28.88 1.24
CA LYS A 93 -30.92 -29.75 0.28
C LYS A 93 -29.60 -30.27 0.84
N GLU A 94 -29.20 -31.47 0.45
CA GLU A 94 -27.79 -31.86 0.55
C GLU A 94 -26.96 -31.02 -0.42
N VAL A 95 -25.76 -30.62 0.00
CA VAL A 95 -24.85 -29.77 -0.78
C VAL A 95 -23.62 -30.59 -1.18
N PRO A 96 -23.18 -30.55 -2.45
CA PRO A 96 -21.92 -31.18 -2.86
C PRO A 96 -20.73 -30.62 -2.07
N PHE A 97 -19.92 -31.49 -1.49
CA PHE A 97 -18.77 -31.09 -0.67
C PHE A 97 -17.54 -31.96 -0.94
N GLN A 98 -16.36 -31.36 -0.80
CA GLN A 98 -15.08 -32.06 -0.91
C GLN A 98 -14.41 -32.15 0.47
N LEU A 99 -13.64 -33.22 0.69
CA LEU A 99 -12.81 -33.42 1.88
C LEU A 99 -11.34 -33.44 1.47
N SER A 100 -10.55 -32.55 2.06
CA SER A 100 -9.14 -32.36 1.77
C SER A 100 -8.31 -32.48 3.05
N GLU A 101 -6.99 -32.63 2.92
CA GLU A 101 -6.07 -32.79 4.07
C GLU A 101 -6.49 -33.91 5.04
N VAL A 102 -7.08 -34.99 4.50
CA VAL A 102 -7.72 -36.04 5.30
C VAL A 102 -6.68 -36.85 6.10
N VAL A 103 -6.70 -36.67 7.41
CA VAL A 103 -5.94 -37.48 8.39
C VAL A 103 -6.86 -38.57 8.92
N PHE A 104 -6.33 -39.78 9.08
CA PHE A 104 -7.06 -40.94 9.64
C PHE A 104 -6.59 -41.26 11.07
N HIS A 105 -7.43 -41.96 11.84
CA HIS A 105 -7.07 -42.51 13.15
C HIS A 105 -6.27 -43.82 13.05
N ASP A 106 -6.36 -44.50 11.91
CA ASP A 106 -5.85 -45.85 11.69
C ASP A 106 -5.08 -45.96 10.36
N GLU A 107 -4.15 -46.91 10.28
CA GLU A 107 -3.32 -47.16 9.09
C GLU A 107 -4.13 -47.73 7.92
N GLN A 108 -5.29 -48.34 8.22
CA GLN A 108 -6.23 -48.92 7.25
C GLN A 108 -7.08 -47.85 6.55
N ARG A 109 -6.95 -46.57 6.93
CA ARG A 109 -7.68 -45.41 6.41
C ARG A 109 -9.20 -45.57 6.49
N GLN A 110 -9.70 -46.23 7.52
CA GLN A 110 -11.14 -46.45 7.73
C GLN A 110 -11.80 -45.24 8.39
N PHE A 111 -11.26 -44.77 9.51
CA PHE A 111 -11.85 -43.68 10.28
C PHE A 111 -11.09 -42.37 10.12
N VAL A 112 -11.79 -41.36 9.61
CA VAL A 112 -11.31 -39.98 9.52
C VAL A 112 -11.10 -39.44 10.93
N LYS A 113 -9.97 -38.78 11.13
CA LYS A 113 -9.60 -38.04 12.34
C LYS A 113 -9.82 -36.55 12.18
N SER A 114 -9.37 -36.00 11.07
CA SER A 114 -9.57 -34.60 10.72
C SER A 114 -9.55 -34.42 9.21
N ALA A 115 -10.27 -33.42 8.71
CA ALA A 115 -10.27 -33.03 7.31
C ALA A 115 -10.69 -31.56 7.18
N VAL A 116 -10.28 -30.90 6.10
CA VAL A 116 -10.90 -29.66 5.64
C VAL A 116 -12.12 -30.03 4.79
N ILE A 117 -13.32 -29.62 5.21
CA ILE A 117 -14.50 -29.67 4.33
C ILE A 117 -14.56 -28.40 3.49
N ALA A 118 -14.84 -28.53 2.20
CA ALA A 118 -15.04 -27.42 1.29
C ALA A 118 -16.36 -27.56 0.53
N PHE A 119 -17.04 -26.44 0.29
CA PHE A 119 -18.33 -26.40 -0.41
C PHE A 119 -18.63 -25.01 -1.00
N PHE A 120 -19.55 -24.97 -1.96
CA PHE A 120 -20.05 -23.73 -2.53
C PHE A 120 -21.23 -23.15 -1.76
N VAL A 121 -21.23 -21.82 -1.62
CA VAL A 121 -22.33 -21.01 -1.10
C VAL A 121 -22.95 -20.25 -2.26
N ASP A 122 -24.07 -20.76 -2.78
CA ASP A 122 -24.81 -20.17 -3.91
C ASP A 122 -25.01 -18.65 -3.74
N GLU A 123 -25.45 -18.24 -2.54
CA GLU A 123 -25.60 -16.84 -2.13
C GLU A 123 -25.59 -16.71 -0.60
N LEU A 124 -24.83 -15.76 -0.06
CA LEU A 124 -25.03 -15.20 1.28
C LEU A 124 -25.58 -13.76 1.12
N PRO A 125 -26.86 -13.51 1.46
CA PRO A 125 -27.47 -12.20 1.30
C PRO A 125 -26.80 -11.11 2.14
N ALA A 126 -26.81 -9.87 1.64
CA ALA A 126 -26.34 -8.70 2.39
C ALA A 126 -27.13 -8.53 3.70
N GLN A 127 -26.41 -8.34 4.81
CA GLN A 127 -26.92 -8.35 6.19
C GLN A 127 -27.69 -9.63 6.58
N GLY A 128 -27.54 -10.70 5.81
CA GLY A 128 -28.20 -11.99 6.00
C GLY A 128 -27.30 -13.05 6.64
N ALA A 129 -27.85 -14.25 6.79
CA ALA A 129 -27.13 -15.42 7.29
C ALA A 129 -27.44 -16.66 6.44
N ARG A 130 -26.54 -17.65 6.53
CA ARG A 130 -26.75 -19.02 6.03
C ARG A 130 -26.32 -20.03 7.09
N ASN A 131 -27.08 -21.10 7.23
CA ASN A 131 -26.77 -22.18 8.15
C ASN A 131 -26.62 -23.50 7.37
N PHE A 132 -25.50 -24.18 7.59
CA PHE A 132 -25.23 -25.49 7.05
C PHE A 132 -24.96 -26.45 8.21
N THR A 133 -25.45 -27.68 8.14
CA THR A 133 -25.11 -28.71 9.13
C THR A 133 -24.24 -29.78 8.46
N VAL A 134 -23.05 -30.00 9.00
CA VAL A 134 -22.26 -31.22 8.73
C VAL A 134 -22.84 -32.33 9.58
N LEU A 135 -23.14 -33.48 8.98
CA LEU A 135 -23.69 -34.66 9.64
C LEU A 135 -22.74 -35.85 9.46
N TRP A 136 -22.61 -36.70 10.48
CA TRP A 136 -21.98 -38.01 10.31
C TRP A 136 -22.62 -39.08 11.21
N ASP A 137 -22.64 -40.30 10.68
CA ASP A 137 -23.15 -41.50 11.35
C ASP A 137 -22.33 -42.69 10.81
N PRO A 138 -21.61 -43.45 11.63
CA PRO A 138 -20.81 -44.59 11.16
C PRO A 138 -21.69 -45.73 10.61
N GLY A 139 -23.01 -45.69 10.87
CA GLY A 139 -24.02 -46.46 10.15
C GLY A 139 -24.85 -45.61 9.19
N THR A 140 -25.84 -46.22 8.55
CA THR A 140 -27.03 -45.52 8.00
C THR A 140 -26.83 -44.44 6.92
N PHE A 141 -25.64 -44.28 6.33
CA PHE A 141 -25.38 -43.47 5.11
C PHE A 141 -24.97 -44.30 3.87
N ALA A 142 -25.17 -45.63 3.93
CA ALA A 142 -24.86 -46.54 2.84
C ALA A 142 -25.75 -46.30 1.59
N GLY A 143 -25.11 -46.16 0.42
CA GLY A 143 -25.77 -46.13 -0.90
C GLY A 143 -25.79 -44.78 -1.63
N ALA A 144 -25.68 -43.65 -0.92
CA ALA A 144 -25.68 -42.32 -1.54
C ALA A 144 -24.27 -41.74 -1.66
N THR A 145 -23.55 -42.06 -2.74
CA THR A 145 -22.29 -41.37 -3.08
C THR A 145 -22.53 -39.90 -3.40
N GLN A 146 -21.55 -39.04 -3.11
CA GLN A 146 -21.51 -37.69 -3.68
C GLN A 146 -21.57 -37.77 -5.23
N PRO A 147 -22.18 -36.79 -5.91
CA PRO A 147 -22.16 -36.75 -7.37
C PRO A 147 -20.71 -36.67 -7.85
N ALA A 148 -20.34 -37.43 -8.87
CA ALA A 148 -19.03 -37.29 -9.49
C ALA A 148 -18.90 -35.86 -10.07
N ALA A 149 -17.70 -35.26 -9.96
CA ALA A 149 -17.47 -33.94 -10.54
C ALA A 149 -17.77 -33.94 -12.05
N ALA A 150 -18.28 -32.82 -12.56
CA ALA A 150 -18.44 -32.60 -13.99
C ALA A 150 -17.09 -32.50 -14.75
N LEU A 151 -15.98 -32.49 -14.00
CA LEU A 151 -14.60 -32.47 -14.46
C LEU A 151 -14.22 -33.74 -15.20
N LYS A 152 -13.63 -33.57 -16.39
CA LYS A 152 -13.19 -34.66 -17.26
C LYS A 152 -11.74 -34.48 -17.64
N GLU A 153 -11.06 -35.60 -17.75
CA GLU A 153 -9.67 -35.70 -18.14
C GLU A 153 -9.49 -36.82 -19.17
N THR A 154 -8.46 -36.72 -20.00
CA THR A 154 -7.97 -37.86 -20.77
C THR A 154 -6.97 -38.66 -19.93
N ASP A 155 -6.50 -39.78 -20.47
CA ASP A 155 -5.41 -40.57 -19.90
C ASP A 155 -4.17 -39.71 -19.55
N LEU A 156 -3.66 -39.87 -18.32
CA LEU A 156 -2.47 -39.17 -17.79
C LEU A 156 -1.15 -39.84 -18.24
N GLU A 157 -1.17 -41.12 -18.62
CA GLU A 157 0.02 -41.86 -19.10
C GLU A 157 0.45 -41.40 -20.51
N ALA A 158 -0.42 -40.70 -21.23
CA ALA A 158 -0.11 -40.07 -22.51
C ALA A 158 0.93 -38.95 -22.34
N GLU A 159 1.74 -38.66 -23.38
CA GLU A 159 2.74 -37.56 -23.32
C GLU A 159 2.09 -36.18 -23.06
N THR A 160 0.81 -36.02 -23.36
CA THR A 160 0.01 -34.82 -23.05
C THR A 160 -1.44 -35.23 -22.83
N PHE A 161 -2.04 -34.76 -21.73
CA PHE A 161 -3.43 -35.03 -21.35
C PHE A 161 -4.27 -33.73 -21.35
N GLU A 162 -5.56 -33.83 -21.64
CA GLU A 162 -6.51 -32.72 -21.52
C GLU A 162 -7.25 -32.79 -20.19
N VAL A 163 -7.50 -31.64 -19.56
CA VAL A 163 -8.41 -31.48 -18.40
C VAL A 163 -9.43 -30.41 -18.73
N THR A 164 -10.71 -30.64 -18.44
CA THR A 164 -11.79 -29.66 -18.66
C THR A 164 -12.83 -29.67 -17.54
N ASN A 165 -13.40 -28.49 -17.28
CA ASN A 165 -14.57 -28.29 -16.42
C ASN A 165 -15.83 -27.89 -17.20
N GLY A 166 -15.83 -28.00 -18.53
CA GLY A 166 -16.93 -27.59 -19.40
C GLY A 166 -16.94 -26.10 -19.78
N LEU A 167 -16.33 -25.22 -18.99
CA LEU A 167 -16.19 -23.79 -19.34
C LEU A 167 -14.92 -23.52 -20.16
N PHE A 168 -13.82 -24.19 -19.79
CA PHE A 168 -12.57 -24.17 -20.54
C PHE A 168 -11.84 -25.52 -20.44
N SER A 169 -10.71 -25.65 -21.13
CA SER A 169 -9.81 -26.80 -21.00
C SER A 169 -8.35 -26.38 -20.99
N VAL A 170 -7.52 -27.16 -20.32
CA VAL A 170 -6.05 -27.04 -20.31
C VAL A 170 -5.46 -28.36 -20.80
N ARG A 171 -4.38 -28.31 -21.57
CA ARG A 171 -3.52 -29.45 -21.86
C ARG A 171 -2.30 -29.39 -20.95
N LEU A 172 -1.98 -30.50 -20.31
CA LEU A 172 -0.82 -30.68 -19.42
C LEU A 172 0.09 -31.77 -19.98
N ALA A 173 1.39 -31.67 -19.70
CA ALA A 173 2.35 -32.73 -20.01
C ALA A 173 2.12 -33.93 -19.09
N GLY A 174 1.91 -35.14 -19.63
CA GLY A 174 1.63 -36.36 -18.84
C GLY A 174 2.90 -37.05 -18.38
N GLU A 175 3.32 -38.14 -19.05
CA GLU A 175 4.61 -38.80 -18.79
C GLU A 175 5.57 -38.74 -20.00
N LYS A 176 6.86 -38.51 -19.73
CA LYS A 176 7.96 -38.69 -20.69
C LYS A 176 9.31 -38.87 -20.00
N ARG A 177 10.18 -39.70 -20.58
CA ARG A 177 11.59 -39.80 -20.21
C ARG A 177 12.49 -39.66 -21.44
N PHE A 178 13.67 -39.06 -21.25
CA PHE A 178 14.71 -38.91 -22.27
C PHE A 178 15.98 -39.65 -21.85
N ASP A 179 16.57 -40.37 -22.80
CA ASP A 179 17.92 -40.93 -22.68
C ASP A 179 18.59 -40.88 -24.07
N PRO A 180 19.62 -40.03 -24.29
CA PRO A 180 20.20 -39.08 -23.33
C PRO A 180 19.26 -37.89 -23.01
N PRO A 181 19.54 -37.13 -21.94
CA PRO A 181 18.84 -35.88 -21.62
C PRO A 181 18.89 -34.83 -22.75
N VAL A 182 17.81 -34.05 -22.91
CA VAL A 182 17.61 -33.12 -24.03
C VAL A 182 17.72 -31.65 -23.62
N GLU A 183 17.89 -30.75 -24.59
CA GLU A 183 17.79 -29.31 -24.35
C GLU A 183 16.35 -28.93 -23.97
N ALA A 184 16.15 -28.37 -22.77
CA ALA A 184 14.81 -28.05 -22.26
C ALA A 184 14.04 -27.02 -23.12
N ALA A 185 14.74 -26.25 -23.97
CA ALA A 185 14.16 -25.30 -24.91
C ALA A 185 13.70 -25.93 -26.25
N THR A 186 14.02 -27.21 -26.51
CA THR A 186 13.61 -27.95 -27.73
C THR A 186 12.33 -28.76 -27.57
N VAL A 187 11.79 -28.83 -26.35
CA VAL A 187 10.53 -29.51 -26.02
C VAL A 187 9.59 -28.54 -25.30
N PRO A 188 8.26 -28.72 -25.36
CA PRO A 188 7.34 -27.82 -24.67
C PRO A 188 7.32 -28.07 -23.14
N GLY A 189 6.90 -27.05 -22.39
CA GLY A 189 6.84 -27.04 -20.92
C GLY A 189 5.59 -27.74 -20.35
N PRO A 190 5.21 -27.44 -19.08
CA PRO A 190 4.07 -28.08 -18.41
C PRO A 190 2.72 -27.77 -19.06
N LEU A 191 2.51 -26.53 -19.50
CA LEU A 191 1.27 -26.07 -20.13
C LEU A 191 1.38 -26.30 -21.64
N ARG A 192 0.57 -27.21 -22.17
CA ARG A 192 0.58 -27.71 -23.56
C ARG A 192 -0.56 -27.14 -24.42
N GLY A 193 -1.28 -26.14 -23.89
CA GLY A 193 -2.30 -25.37 -24.58
C GLY A 193 -3.55 -25.11 -23.73
N PHE A 194 -4.36 -24.17 -24.19
CA PHE A 194 -5.61 -23.72 -23.56
C PHE A 194 -6.75 -23.74 -24.60
N LYS A 195 -7.98 -23.98 -24.18
CA LYS A 195 -9.16 -24.00 -25.05
C LYS A 195 -10.32 -23.34 -24.32
N GLY A 196 -10.68 -22.13 -24.73
CA GLY A 196 -11.78 -21.36 -24.15
C GLY A 196 -13.10 -21.53 -24.91
N PRO A 197 -14.04 -20.58 -24.76
CA PRO A 197 -15.37 -20.65 -25.33
C PRO A 197 -15.47 -20.73 -26.86
N ASP A 198 -14.41 -20.44 -27.62
CA ASP A 198 -14.40 -20.69 -29.08
C ASP A 198 -13.95 -22.11 -29.49
N GLY A 199 -13.51 -22.93 -28.55
CA GLY A 199 -13.23 -24.36 -28.75
C GLY A 199 -11.91 -24.67 -29.48
N VAL A 200 -11.11 -23.66 -29.83
CA VAL A 200 -9.80 -23.85 -30.47
C VAL A 200 -8.71 -24.06 -29.42
N TRP A 201 -7.77 -24.98 -29.67
CA TRP A 201 -6.56 -25.15 -28.86
C TRP A 201 -5.52 -24.06 -29.20
N ARG A 202 -5.10 -23.30 -28.19
CA ARG A 202 -4.33 -22.06 -28.28
C ARG A 202 -3.13 -22.05 -27.33
N GLY A 203 -2.03 -21.48 -27.78
CA GLY A 203 -0.81 -21.30 -26.98
C GLY A 203 -0.12 -22.60 -26.57
N SER A 204 1.03 -22.44 -25.92
CA SER A 204 1.89 -23.53 -25.44
C SER A 204 2.83 -22.98 -24.35
N SER A 205 3.83 -23.74 -23.93
CA SER A 205 4.90 -23.23 -23.06
C SER A 205 6.24 -23.88 -23.37
N ARG A 206 7.34 -23.31 -22.88
CA ARG A 206 8.69 -23.90 -22.94
C ARG A 206 9.59 -23.37 -21.83
N PHE A 207 10.59 -24.16 -21.46
CA PHE A 207 11.66 -23.69 -20.57
C PHE A 207 12.75 -22.97 -21.37
N VAL A 208 13.35 -21.95 -20.76
CA VAL A 208 14.56 -21.28 -21.23
C VAL A 208 15.56 -21.36 -20.07
N THR A 209 16.49 -22.31 -20.15
CA THR A 209 17.47 -22.62 -19.10
C THR A 209 18.71 -23.26 -19.73
N ASP A 210 19.82 -23.33 -18.99
CA ASP A 210 20.98 -24.17 -19.35
C ASP A 210 20.86 -25.64 -18.91
N ALA A 211 19.85 -25.96 -18.10
CA ALA A 211 19.62 -27.30 -17.57
C ALA A 211 19.11 -28.27 -18.65
N LYS A 212 19.63 -29.50 -18.66
CA LYS A 212 19.15 -30.56 -19.57
C LYS A 212 17.99 -31.30 -18.93
N LEU A 213 16.94 -31.54 -19.70
CA LEU A 213 15.72 -32.18 -19.22
C LEU A 213 15.86 -33.71 -19.27
N LEU A 214 15.63 -34.35 -18.13
CA LEU A 214 15.66 -35.81 -17.95
C LEU A 214 14.29 -36.42 -18.32
N GLY A 215 13.21 -35.70 -18.02
CA GLY A 215 11.84 -36.15 -18.26
C GLY A 215 10.81 -35.32 -17.49
N TRP A 216 9.57 -35.77 -17.54
CA TRP A 216 8.46 -35.28 -16.72
C TRP A 216 7.46 -36.41 -16.41
N THR A 217 6.74 -36.27 -15.29
CA THR A 217 5.64 -37.15 -14.88
C THR A 217 4.47 -36.30 -14.38
N SER A 218 3.27 -36.86 -14.42
CA SER A 218 2.07 -36.22 -13.86
C SER A 218 1.24 -37.16 -13.02
N GLU A 219 0.67 -36.65 -11.92
CA GLU A 219 -0.19 -37.38 -11.00
C GLU A 219 -1.49 -36.60 -10.69
N LEU A 220 -2.57 -37.34 -10.45
CA LEU A 220 -3.81 -36.81 -9.86
C LEU A 220 -3.66 -36.80 -8.34
N VAL A 221 -3.32 -35.62 -7.79
CA VAL A 221 -3.01 -35.41 -6.36
C VAL A 221 -4.27 -35.47 -5.50
N GLU A 222 -5.35 -34.85 -5.98
CA GLU A 222 -6.62 -34.77 -5.27
C GLU A 222 -7.79 -34.91 -6.25
N GLN A 223 -8.86 -35.60 -5.84
CA GLN A 223 -10.12 -35.62 -6.57
C GLN A 223 -11.31 -35.65 -5.61
N GLY A 224 -12.35 -34.90 -5.94
CA GLY A 224 -13.66 -34.94 -5.31
C GLY A 224 -14.71 -34.33 -6.22
N PRO A 225 -15.89 -33.95 -5.70
CA PRO A 225 -16.99 -33.43 -6.51
C PRO A 225 -16.80 -31.97 -6.95
N LEU A 226 -15.89 -31.21 -6.32
CA LEU A 226 -15.73 -29.77 -6.54
C LEU A 226 -14.49 -29.43 -7.36
N TRP A 227 -13.38 -30.15 -7.17
CA TRP A 227 -12.17 -29.97 -7.96
C TRP A 227 -11.36 -31.26 -8.14
N LYS A 228 -10.48 -31.24 -9.14
CA LYS A 228 -9.37 -32.18 -9.32
C LYS A 228 -8.06 -31.41 -9.36
N ASP A 229 -7.04 -31.91 -8.67
CA ASP A 229 -5.72 -31.29 -8.55
C ASP A 229 -4.66 -32.18 -9.19
N TYR A 230 -3.90 -31.63 -10.13
CA TYR A 230 -2.96 -32.35 -10.98
C TYR A 230 -1.56 -31.77 -10.82
N ARG A 231 -0.59 -32.59 -10.41
CA ARG A 231 0.83 -32.18 -10.36
C ARG A 231 1.54 -32.65 -11.61
N ALA A 232 2.15 -31.71 -12.34
CA ALA A 232 3.13 -31.99 -13.38
C ALA A 232 4.54 -31.66 -12.87
N ARG A 233 5.41 -32.68 -12.78
CA ARG A 233 6.80 -32.56 -12.30
C ARG A 233 7.78 -32.76 -13.45
N PHE A 234 8.70 -31.82 -13.63
CA PHE A 234 9.77 -31.84 -14.63
C PHE A 234 11.13 -31.96 -13.91
N GLU A 235 11.97 -32.90 -14.37
CA GLU A 235 13.28 -33.18 -13.76
C GLU A 235 14.43 -32.85 -14.74
N PHE A 236 15.47 -32.21 -14.22
CA PHE A 236 16.59 -31.67 -14.98
C PHE A 236 17.94 -32.05 -14.33
N ASP A 237 19.02 -31.88 -15.09
CA ASP A 237 20.38 -32.21 -14.66
C ASP A 237 20.88 -31.39 -13.44
N GLY A 238 21.71 -32.04 -12.62
CA GLY A 238 22.22 -31.46 -11.37
C GLY A 238 21.15 -31.35 -10.28
N ASP A 239 20.28 -32.36 -10.17
CA ASP A 239 19.21 -32.50 -9.17
C ASP A 239 18.21 -31.32 -9.17
N ARG A 240 18.00 -30.72 -10.35
CA ARG A 240 17.09 -29.58 -10.58
C ARG A 240 15.68 -30.08 -10.89
N PHE A 241 14.64 -29.44 -10.36
CA PHE A 241 13.24 -29.75 -10.67
C PHE A 241 12.36 -28.51 -10.77
N TYR A 242 11.25 -28.66 -11.48
CA TYR A 242 10.14 -27.71 -11.57
C TYR A 242 8.82 -28.49 -11.43
N GLU A 243 7.91 -28.02 -10.59
CA GLU A 243 6.58 -28.59 -10.34
C GLU A 243 5.50 -27.53 -10.58
N LEU A 244 4.39 -27.97 -11.17
CA LEU A 244 3.17 -27.20 -11.33
C LEU A 244 2.00 -28.05 -10.83
N ASP A 245 1.44 -27.66 -9.69
CA ASP A 245 0.15 -28.14 -9.19
C ASP A 245 -0.95 -27.30 -9.88
N LEU A 246 -1.90 -27.93 -10.58
CA LEU A 246 -3.05 -27.28 -11.23
C LEU A 246 -4.35 -27.84 -10.65
N LYS A 247 -5.06 -27.01 -9.89
CA LYS A 247 -6.37 -27.29 -9.33
C LYS A 247 -7.47 -26.75 -10.24
N MET A 248 -8.09 -27.65 -10.99
CA MET A 248 -9.24 -27.37 -11.85
C MET A 248 -10.52 -27.47 -11.03
N VAL A 249 -11.21 -26.34 -10.82
CA VAL A 249 -12.45 -26.26 -10.05
C VAL A 249 -13.66 -26.35 -11.00
N ALA A 250 -14.73 -27.00 -10.57
CA ALA A 250 -16.01 -27.05 -11.30
C ALA A 250 -16.63 -25.66 -11.42
N ASP A 251 -17.30 -25.39 -12.55
CA ASP A 251 -18.07 -24.17 -12.85
C ASP A 251 -17.35 -22.80 -12.71
N HIS A 252 -16.05 -22.80 -12.42
CA HIS A 252 -15.16 -21.63 -12.40
C HIS A 252 -14.40 -21.47 -13.73
N PRO A 253 -14.34 -20.28 -14.35
CA PRO A 253 -13.60 -20.08 -15.61
C PRO A 253 -12.09 -19.83 -15.38
N TYR A 254 -11.53 -20.46 -14.36
CA TYR A 254 -10.12 -20.38 -14.00
C TYR A 254 -9.66 -21.66 -13.28
N ALA A 255 -8.36 -21.92 -13.29
CA ALA A 255 -7.71 -22.93 -12.47
C ALA A 255 -6.72 -22.26 -11.53
N ASP A 256 -6.63 -22.76 -10.30
CA ASP A 256 -5.59 -22.40 -9.34
C ASP A 256 -4.28 -23.10 -9.74
N VAL A 257 -3.18 -22.34 -9.77
CA VAL A 257 -1.85 -22.84 -10.12
C VAL A 257 -0.89 -22.56 -8.97
N THR A 258 -0.25 -23.62 -8.45
CA THR A 258 0.89 -23.48 -7.53
C THR A 258 2.16 -23.99 -8.22
N GLU A 259 3.16 -23.13 -8.31
CA GLU A 259 4.48 -23.49 -8.82
C GLU A 259 5.45 -23.74 -7.66
N ARG A 260 6.29 -24.78 -7.79
CA ARG A 260 7.42 -25.04 -6.88
C ARG A 260 8.65 -25.41 -7.70
N ASN A 261 9.82 -24.85 -7.40
CA ASN A 261 11.07 -25.26 -8.07
C ASN A 261 12.28 -25.09 -7.14
N ASN A 262 13.42 -25.70 -7.48
CA ASN A 262 14.65 -25.62 -6.68
C ASN A 262 15.85 -24.95 -7.38
N PHE A 263 15.64 -24.27 -8.50
CA PHE A 263 16.72 -23.69 -9.32
C PHE A 263 17.54 -22.64 -8.55
N ARG A 264 18.87 -22.68 -8.68
CA ARG A 264 19.74 -21.66 -8.07
C ARG A 264 19.59 -20.33 -8.81
N LEU A 265 19.61 -19.20 -8.10
CA LEU A 265 19.50 -17.89 -8.74
C LEU A 265 20.66 -17.66 -9.70
N ARG A 266 20.34 -17.54 -10.99
CA ARG A 266 21.25 -17.16 -12.08
C ARG A 266 20.71 -15.86 -12.69
N LEU A 267 21.58 -14.87 -12.87
CA LEU A 267 21.19 -13.54 -13.36
C LEU A 267 21.70 -13.30 -14.78
N ALA A 268 20.85 -12.69 -15.60
CA ALA A 268 21.18 -12.20 -16.95
C ALA A 268 20.60 -10.80 -17.17
N GLU A 269 21.15 -10.05 -18.12
CA GLU A 269 20.56 -8.79 -18.59
C GLU A 269 19.30 -9.10 -19.41
N LEU A 270 18.17 -8.49 -19.01
CA LEU A 270 16.85 -8.75 -19.57
C LEU A 270 16.03 -7.47 -19.66
N SER A 271 15.21 -7.35 -20.70
CA SER A 271 14.21 -6.30 -20.84
C SER A 271 13.18 -6.38 -19.72
N HIS A 272 12.94 -5.27 -19.03
CA HIS A 272 12.01 -5.11 -17.91
C HIS A 272 11.15 -3.86 -18.11
N PRO A 273 9.92 -3.82 -17.57
CA PRO A 273 8.98 -2.73 -17.82
C PRO A 273 9.50 -1.45 -17.17
N LEU A 274 9.43 -0.33 -17.88
CA LEU A 274 10.04 0.94 -17.49
C LEU A 274 9.13 1.73 -16.55
N CYS A 275 9.67 2.14 -15.41
CA CYS A 275 9.03 3.17 -14.58
C CYS A 275 9.29 4.56 -15.17
N GLY A 276 8.24 5.36 -15.33
CA GLY A 276 8.31 6.73 -15.84
C GLY A 276 8.65 7.77 -14.78
N PRO A 277 8.91 9.03 -15.17
CA PRO A 277 9.42 10.08 -14.25
C PRO A 277 8.51 10.47 -13.08
N SER A 278 7.25 10.03 -13.07
CA SER A 278 6.28 10.23 -11.98
C SER A 278 6.01 8.99 -11.13
N GLY A 279 6.82 7.93 -11.28
CA GLY A 279 6.63 6.66 -10.59
C GLY A 279 5.60 5.73 -11.23
N HIS A 280 4.89 6.16 -12.28
CA HIS A 280 3.95 5.31 -13.03
C HIS A 280 4.70 4.41 -14.01
N MET A 281 4.31 3.14 -14.13
CA MET A 281 4.87 2.27 -15.16
C MET A 281 4.44 2.78 -16.54
N ALA A 282 5.40 3.01 -17.41
CA ALA A 282 5.15 3.46 -18.76
C ALA A 282 4.81 2.23 -19.62
N HIS A 283 3.52 1.88 -19.67
CA HIS A 283 2.95 0.71 -20.35
C HIS A 283 3.71 0.34 -21.65
N GLY A 284 4.08 -0.95 -21.74
CA GLY A 284 4.88 -1.53 -22.82
C GLY A 284 6.34 -1.07 -22.90
N LYS A 285 6.73 0.13 -22.47
CA LYS A 285 8.12 0.59 -22.56
C LYS A 285 9.02 -0.26 -21.67
N CYS A 286 10.24 -0.54 -22.11
CA CYS A 286 11.20 -1.33 -21.35
C CYS A 286 12.58 -0.68 -21.25
N TYR A 287 13.37 -1.18 -20.29
CA TYR A 287 14.81 -0.95 -20.15
C TYR A 287 15.49 -2.27 -19.78
N THR A 288 16.81 -2.35 -19.92
CA THR A 288 17.57 -3.56 -19.57
C THR A 288 18.04 -3.48 -18.11
N ARG A 289 17.80 -4.54 -17.33
CA ARG A 289 18.43 -4.76 -16.02
C ARG A 289 18.75 -6.24 -15.80
N TRP A 290 19.54 -6.53 -14.78
CA TRP A 290 19.74 -7.89 -14.30
C TRP A 290 18.42 -8.47 -13.74
N GLY A 291 18.08 -9.70 -14.14
CA GLY A 291 16.94 -10.47 -13.64
C GLY A 291 17.18 -11.98 -13.84
N VAL A 292 16.19 -12.81 -13.49
CA VAL A 292 16.35 -14.28 -13.49
C VAL A 292 16.51 -14.82 -14.92
N ALA A 293 17.66 -15.45 -15.16
CA ALA A 293 18.04 -16.00 -16.47
C ALA A 293 17.19 -17.21 -16.87
N ASP A 294 16.91 -18.09 -15.91
CA ASP A 294 16.10 -19.29 -16.08
C ASP A 294 14.60 -18.94 -16.02
N GLN A 295 13.83 -19.43 -17.00
CA GLN A 295 12.46 -18.98 -17.24
C GLN A 295 11.56 -20.13 -17.70
N LEU A 296 10.29 -20.09 -17.30
CA LEU A 296 9.20 -20.69 -18.04
C LEU A 296 8.58 -19.58 -18.90
N ARG A 297 8.38 -19.85 -20.19
CA ARG A 297 7.63 -18.97 -21.09
C ARG A 297 6.31 -19.63 -21.48
N ILE A 298 5.19 -18.93 -21.31
CA ILE A 298 3.88 -19.35 -21.85
C ILE A 298 3.66 -18.57 -23.13
N LEU A 299 3.69 -19.26 -24.28
CA LEU A 299 3.72 -18.70 -25.61
C LEU A 299 2.30 -18.51 -26.14
N MET A 300 1.96 -17.29 -26.57
CA MET A 300 0.60 -16.95 -27.04
C MET A 300 0.47 -16.97 -28.58
N LYS A 301 1.58 -17.20 -29.31
CA LYS A 301 1.62 -17.18 -30.78
C LYS A 301 0.85 -18.33 -31.44
N GLU A 302 0.85 -19.52 -30.85
CA GLU A 302 0.27 -20.73 -31.44
C GLU A 302 -1.27 -20.65 -31.52
N ASN A 303 -1.81 -20.69 -32.75
CA ASN A 303 -3.24 -20.56 -33.12
C ASN A 303 -3.97 -19.28 -32.65
N PHE A 304 -3.33 -18.41 -31.88
CA PHE A 304 -3.97 -17.26 -31.22
C PHE A 304 -3.35 -15.94 -31.69
N ASP A 305 -2.06 -15.71 -31.40
CA ASP A 305 -1.32 -14.50 -31.79
C ASP A 305 -2.11 -13.22 -31.43
N PRO A 306 -2.28 -12.92 -30.13
CA PRO A 306 -3.09 -11.81 -29.65
C PRO A 306 -2.50 -10.46 -30.09
N ASP A 307 -3.38 -9.48 -30.29
CA ASP A 307 -3.07 -8.13 -30.76
C ASP A 307 -3.39 -7.04 -29.72
N ILE A 308 -4.03 -7.41 -28.60
CA ILE A 308 -4.29 -6.53 -27.44
C ILE A 308 -3.77 -7.19 -26.15
N CYS A 309 -3.01 -6.42 -25.36
CA CYS A 309 -2.74 -6.66 -23.94
C CYS A 309 -3.77 -5.91 -23.10
N TYR A 310 -4.29 -6.57 -22.07
CA TYR A 310 -5.35 -6.08 -21.21
C TYR A 310 -4.91 -6.09 -19.75
N THR A 311 -4.78 -4.91 -19.14
CA THR A 311 -4.15 -4.71 -17.82
C THR A 311 -4.80 -3.52 -17.11
N PRO A 312 -4.79 -3.44 -15.77
CA PRO A 312 -5.03 -2.19 -15.06
C PRO A 312 -4.10 -1.06 -15.54
N GLU A 313 -4.58 0.17 -15.51
CA GLU A 313 -3.76 1.38 -15.64
C GLU A 313 -3.07 1.68 -14.29
N THR A 314 -1.80 2.10 -14.33
CA THR A 314 -1.06 2.41 -13.10
C THR A 314 -1.64 3.64 -12.38
N PHE A 315 -1.74 3.61 -11.05
CA PHE A 315 -2.18 4.72 -10.17
C PHE A 315 -3.64 5.22 -10.31
N CYS A 316 -4.51 4.55 -11.06
CA CYS A 316 -5.94 4.93 -11.16
C CYS A 316 -6.87 3.70 -11.07
N TYR A 317 -8.16 3.90 -11.37
CA TYR A 317 -9.16 2.82 -11.47
C TYR A 317 -9.41 2.38 -12.93
N GLY A 318 -8.55 2.79 -13.85
CA GLY A 318 -8.67 2.51 -15.28
C GLY A 318 -8.08 1.15 -15.70
N PHE A 319 -8.27 0.81 -16.96
CA PHE A 319 -7.73 -0.40 -17.57
C PHE A 319 -7.32 -0.09 -19.02
N ALA A 320 -6.10 -0.47 -19.39
CA ALA A 320 -5.55 -0.25 -20.70
C ALA A 320 -5.87 -1.43 -21.64
N GLN A 321 -6.13 -1.11 -22.91
CA GLN A 321 -6.11 -2.04 -24.03
C GLN A 321 -4.93 -1.65 -24.91
N ASP A 322 -3.73 -2.09 -24.51
CA ASP A 322 -2.49 -1.74 -25.21
C ASP A 322 -2.35 -2.60 -26.47
N PRO A 323 -2.02 -2.02 -27.64
CA PRO A 323 -1.74 -2.80 -28.84
C PRO A 323 -0.45 -3.63 -28.68
N LEU A 324 -0.39 -4.76 -29.37
CA LEU A 324 0.77 -5.66 -29.44
C LEU A 324 1.33 -5.72 -30.87
N LYS A 325 2.33 -6.58 -31.10
CA LYS A 325 3.01 -6.81 -32.39
C LYS A 325 3.86 -5.61 -32.81
N HIS A 326 4.63 -5.08 -31.87
CA HIS A 326 5.57 -4.00 -32.10
C HIS A 326 6.85 -4.45 -32.85
N ASP A 327 7.46 -3.51 -33.59
CA ASP A 327 8.78 -3.67 -34.22
C ASP A 327 9.96 -3.64 -33.20
N GLU A 328 9.69 -3.34 -31.93
CA GLU A 328 10.66 -3.29 -30.84
C GLU A 328 10.10 -3.97 -29.58
N VAL A 329 10.98 -4.54 -28.74
CA VAL A 329 10.56 -5.28 -27.55
C VAL A 329 9.74 -4.39 -26.59
N ARG A 330 8.54 -4.86 -26.24
CA ARG A 330 7.73 -4.28 -25.17
C ARG A 330 7.62 -5.24 -24.00
N VAL A 331 7.50 -4.67 -22.80
CA VAL A 331 7.31 -5.43 -21.56
C VAL A 331 6.28 -4.75 -20.67
N TRP A 332 5.39 -5.55 -20.10
CA TRP A 332 4.47 -5.18 -19.04
C TRP A 332 4.75 -6.05 -17.81
N THR A 333 4.42 -5.53 -16.64
CA THR A 333 4.21 -6.35 -15.43
C THR A 333 2.93 -7.16 -15.61
N ALA A 334 2.89 -8.41 -15.16
CA ALA A 334 1.70 -9.27 -15.21
C ALA A 334 1.26 -9.80 -13.83
N ILE A 335 2.23 -10.04 -12.93
CA ILE A 335 2.02 -10.13 -11.47
C ILE A 335 3.22 -9.51 -10.75
N ARG A 336 2.96 -8.66 -9.75
CA ARG A 336 3.99 -8.08 -8.87
C ARG A 336 3.72 -8.35 -7.37
N PRO A 337 4.48 -9.25 -6.72
CA PRO A 337 4.23 -9.67 -5.34
C PRO A 337 4.80 -8.73 -4.27
N VAL A 338 5.33 -7.56 -4.65
CA VAL A 338 5.85 -6.56 -3.70
C VAL A 338 5.11 -5.23 -3.79
N PHE A 339 4.26 -5.07 -4.81
CA PHE A 339 3.50 -3.84 -5.05
C PHE A 339 2.25 -4.10 -5.93
N PRO A 340 1.38 -5.08 -5.56
CA PRO A 340 0.21 -5.47 -6.37
C PRO A 340 -0.84 -4.35 -6.50
N SER A 341 -0.79 -3.37 -5.59
CA SER A 341 -1.60 -2.16 -5.65
C SER A 341 -1.13 -1.21 -6.77
N VAL A 342 0.14 -1.24 -7.17
CA VAL A 342 0.66 -0.29 -8.17
C VAL A 342 0.64 -0.89 -9.56
N ASP A 343 1.11 -2.14 -9.69
CA ASP A 343 1.37 -2.76 -10.98
C ASP A 343 0.65 -4.10 -11.12
N ALA A 344 -0.22 -4.20 -12.13
CA ALA A 344 -0.76 -5.43 -12.70
C ALA A 344 -0.91 -6.61 -11.71
N PRO A 345 -1.90 -6.58 -10.80
CA PRO A 345 -2.33 -7.75 -10.03
C PRO A 345 -2.99 -8.83 -10.92
N TRP A 346 -3.31 -8.48 -12.18
CA TRP A 346 -3.69 -9.38 -13.27
C TRP A 346 -3.25 -8.78 -14.61
N LEU A 347 -3.05 -9.64 -15.61
CA LEU A 347 -2.91 -9.26 -17.02
C LEU A 347 -3.50 -10.35 -17.92
N GLY A 348 -4.26 -9.94 -18.93
CA GLY A 348 -4.80 -10.80 -19.98
C GLY A 348 -4.39 -10.38 -21.39
N ALA A 349 -4.60 -11.26 -22.36
CA ALA A 349 -4.38 -10.97 -23.77
C ALA A 349 -5.51 -11.57 -24.63
N TYR A 350 -5.89 -10.87 -25.70
CA TYR A 350 -6.87 -11.33 -26.69
C TYR A 350 -6.53 -10.83 -28.10
N SER A 351 -7.23 -11.38 -29.10
CA SER A 351 -7.18 -10.88 -30.48
C SER A 351 -8.46 -10.14 -30.84
N THR A 352 -8.36 -9.06 -31.62
CA THR A 352 -9.49 -8.30 -32.15
C THR A 352 -10.37 -9.13 -33.09
N ASP A 353 -9.77 -10.03 -33.88
CA ASP A 353 -10.43 -10.98 -34.80
C ASP A 353 -11.71 -11.58 -34.21
N GLU A 354 -12.86 -11.26 -34.80
CA GLU A 354 -14.20 -11.65 -34.34
C GLU A 354 -14.38 -13.19 -34.21
N LYS A 355 -13.57 -13.97 -34.92
CA LYS A 355 -13.60 -15.45 -34.89
C LYS A 355 -12.87 -16.03 -33.68
N LYS A 356 -11.92 -15.29 -33.07
CA LYS A 356 -11.21 -15.68 -31.85
C LYS A 356 -11.88 -15.00 -30.68
N ASN A 357 -12.60 -15.73 -29.84
CA ASN A 357 -13.33 -15.17 -28.69
C ASN A 357 -12.64 -15.44 -27.36
N ASP A 358 -11.62 -16.30 -27.32
CA ASP A 358 -10.84 -16.53 -26.10
C ASP A 358 -10.05 -15.27 -25.67
N LEU A 359 -10.09 -14.99 -24.36
CA LEU A 359 -9.17 -14.14 -23.62
C LEU A 359 -8.48 -15.03 -22.59
N ILE A 360 -7.14 -15.04 -22.61
CA ILE A 360 -6.33 -15.81 -21.67
C ILE A 360 -5.62 -14.83 -20.74
N ALA A 361 -5.69 -15.08 -19.43
CA ALA A 361 -5.16 -14.19 -18.41
C ALA A 361 -4.47 -14.93 -17.26
N ILE A 362 -3.55 -14.21 -16.62
CA ILE A 362 -2.91 -14.61 -15.37
C ILE A 362 -3.30 -13.60 -14.29
N VAL A 363 -3.70 -14.09 -13.12
CA VAL A 363 -4.08 -13.28 -11.94
C VAL A 363 -3.19 -13.68 -10.78
N GLY A 364 -2.56 -12.72 -10.10
CA GLY A 364 -1.77 -13.02 -8.90
C GLY A 364 -2.67 -13.45 -7.75
N ARG A 365 -2.28 -14.51 -7.03
CA ARG A 365 -2.98 -15.04 -5.86
C ARG A 365 -2.00 -15.14 -4.68
N ASP A 366 -2.49 -14.90 -3.46
CA ASP A 366 -1.80 -15.17 -2.18
C ASP A 366 -0.30 -14.76 -2.21
N ALA A 367 0.00 -13.58 -2.74
CA ALA A 367 1.38 -13.17 -3.01
C ALA A 367 2.18 -12.84 -1.73
N ALA A 368 1.50 -12.69 -0.59
CA ALA A 368 2.11 -12.75 0.75
C ALA A 368 2.29 -14.18 1.29
N HIS A 369 2.33 -15.18 0.42
CA HIS A 369 2.70 -16.57 0.72
C HIS A 369 3.75 -17.12 -0.27
N TRP A 370 4.25 -16.32 -1.20
CA TRP A 370 5.20 -16.74 -2.24
C TRP A 370 6.64 -16.89 -1.71
N GLU A 371 7.07 -18.08 -1.30
CA GLU A 371 8.44 -18.30 -0.79
C GLU A 371 9.54 -17.91 -1.80
N TYR A 372 10.54 -17.12 -1.36
CA TYR A 372 11.83 -16.94 -2.04
C TYR A 372 12.98 -17.06 -1.03
N PRO A 373 14.01 -17.88 -1.30
CA PRO A 373 15.12 -18.11 -0.38
C PRO A 373 16.20 -17.03 -0.47
N ASP A 374 16.26 -16.30 -1.59
CA ASP A 374 17.44 -15.52 -1.94
C ASP A 374 17.29 -14.05 -1.52
N SER A 375 18.03 -13.70 -0.46
CA SER A 375 18.19 -12.33 0.02
C SER A 375 19.57 -11.74 -0.26
N SER A 376 20.33 -12.33 -1.18
CA SER A 376 21.61 -11.79 -1.67
C SER A 376 21.44 -10.68 -2.72
N ILE A 377 20.22 -10.46 -3.22
CA ILE A 377 19.88 -9.43 -4.20
C ILE A 377 19.96 -8.04 -3.54
N ASN A 378 21.17 -7.49 -3.50
CA ASN A 378 21.56 -6.13 -3.14
C ASN A 378 20.97 -5.57 -1.81
N PRO A 379 21.75 -5.46 -0.71
CA PRO A 379 21.30 -4.93 0.58
C PRO A 379 21.04 -3.40 0.60
N HIS A 380 20.74 -2.80 -0.55
CA HIS A 380 20.36 -1.40 -0.76
C HIS A 380 19.02 -1.23 -1.50
N HIS A 381 18.45 -2.30 -2.06
CA HIS A 381 17.11 -2.29 -2.66
C HIS A 381 16.29 -3.44 -2.05
N LEU A 382 15.82 -3.22 -0.82
CA LEU A 382 15.03 -4.17 -0.04
C LEU A 382 13.60 -4.30 -0.57
N THR A 383 13.47 -4.91 -1.75
CA THR A 383 12.18 -5.20 -2.40
C THR A 383 12.12 -6.72 -2.68
N PRO A 384 11.92 -7.55 -1.64
CA PRO A 384 11.92 -9.01 -1.77
C PRO A 384 10.81 -9.44 -2.74
N GLY A 385 11.16 -10.14 -3.82
CA GLY A 385 10.20 -10.48 -4.87
C GLY A 385 10.26 -9.61 -6.13
N VAL A 386 11.22 -8.70 -6.31
CA VAL A 386 11.47 -8.11 -7.65
C VAL A 386 11.86 -9.19 -8.67
N ASN A 387 12.68 -10.16 -8.26
CA ASN A 387 12.99 -11.34 -9.09
C ASN A 387 11.85 -12.38 -9.14
N ALA A 388 10.70 -12.08 -8.53
CA ALA A 388 9.47 -12.87 -8.61
C ALA A 388 8.45 -12.28 -9.61
N GLU A 389 8.72 -11.08 -10.15
CA GLU A 389 7.85 -10.38 -11.09
C GLU A 389 7.59 -11.24 -12.34
N ILE A 390 6.33 -11.69 -12.51
CA ILE A 390 5.89 -12.33 -13.75
C ILE A 390 5.59 -11.21 -14.74
N HIS A 391 6.15 -11.34 -15.94
CA HIS A 391 6.09 -10.32 -16.98
C HIS A 391 5.27 -10.79 -18.18
N PHE A 392 4.67 -9.87 -18.92
CA PHE A 392 4.20 -10.11 -20.28
C PHE A 392 5.13 -9.39 -21.26
N VAL A 393 5.50 -10.07 -22.34
CA VAL A 393 6.48 -9.59 -23.33
C VAL A 393 5.88 -9.67 -24.72
N ASP A 394 6.14 -8.66 -25.56
CA ASP A 394 5.85 -8.62 -27.00
C ASP A 394 7.21 -8.41 -27.69
N GLU A 395 7.74 -9.46 -28.31
CA GLU A 395 9.10 -9.53 -28.84
C GLU A 395 9.09 -9.83 -30.36
N PRO A 396 9.77 -9.02 -31.21
CA PRO A 396 9.86 -9.31 -32.64
C PRO A 396 10.36 -10.73 -32.94
N GLY A 397 9.57 -11.50 -33.69
CA GLY A 397 9.88 -12.89 -34.08
C GLY A 397 9.30 -13.96 -33.14
N GLU A 398 9.46 -13.84 -31.82
CA GLU A 398 8.84 -14.75 -30.84
C GLU A 398 7.34 -14.41 -30.60
N HIS A 399 6.97 -13.15 -30.84
CA HIS A 399 5.67 -12.53 -30.53
C HIS A 399 5.43 -12.51 -29.01
N THR A 400 4.21 -12.81 -28.59
CA THR A 400 3.70 -12.47 -27.27
C THR A 400 3.75 -13.67 -26.31
N TYR A 401 4.29 -13.44 -25.11
CA TYR A 401 4.44 -14.50 -24.10
C TYR A 401 4.45 -13.97 -22.66
N PHE A 402 3.96 -14.78 -21.72
CA PHE A 402 4.23 -14.57 -20.30
C PHE A 402 5.61 -15.15 -19.96
N ARG A 403 6.41 -14.41 -19.19
CA ARG A 403 7.77 -14.77 -18.75
C ARG A 403 7.77 -14.94 -17.23
N ILE A 404 7.87 -16.18 -16.79
CA ILE A 404 7.77 -16.63 -15.39
C ILE A 404 9.21 -17.00 -14.91
N PRO A 405 9.74 -16.38 -13.83
CA PRO A 405 11.16 -16.51 -13.46
C PRO A 405 11.47 -17.80 -12.67
N VAL A 406 12.20 -18.75 -13.23
CA VAL A 406 12.54 -20.04 -12.60
C VAL A 406 13.80 -19.90 -11.74
N ALA A 407 13.63 -19.28 -10.58
CA ALA A 407 14.53 -19.43 -9.44
C ALA A 407 13.75 -20.10 -8.30
N ARG A 408 14.45 -20.80 -7.40
CA ARG A 408 13.88 -21.56 -6.27
C ARG A 408 12.82 -20.71 -5.58
N ALA A 409 11.57 -21.15 -5.67
CA ALA A 409 10.43 -20.39 -5.19
C ALA A 409 9.21 -21.28 -4.97
N VAL A 410 8.24 -20.74 -4.25
CA VAL A 410 6.83 -21.15 -4.32
C VAL A 410 6.02 -19.95 -4.81
N ARG A 411 5.09 -20.16 -5.75
CA ARG A 411 4.19 -19.10 -6.27
C ARG A 411 2.78 -19.62 -6.43
N HIS A 412 1.80 -18.74 -6.20
CA HIS A 412 0.37 -19.01 -6.35
C HIS A 412 -0.25 -18.00 -7.35
N TRP A 413 -0.99 -18.48 -8.34
CA TRP A 413 -1.65 -17.62 -9.34
C TRP A 413 -2.82 -18.34 -10.02
N LEU A 414 -3.78 -17.59 -10.56
CA LEU A 414 -4.87 -18.14 -11.35
C LEU A 414 -4.52 -18.12 -12.84
N LEU A 415 -4.76 -19.23 -13.53
CA LEU A 415 -4.88 -19.30 -14.97
C LEU A 415 -6.36 -19.11 -15.33
N ALA A 416 -6.73 -17.97 -15.90
CA ALA A 416 -8.11 -17.64 -16.26
C ALA A 416 -8.31 -17.65 -17.79
N VAL A 417 -9.39 -18.28 -18.26
CA VAL A 417 -9.70 -18.39 -19.70
C VAL A 417 -11.20 -18.18 -19.91
N GLY A 418 -11.58 -17.26 -20.79
CA GLY A 418 -13.00 -16.95 -21.02
C GLY A 418 -13.28 -16.08 -22.24
N ASP A 419 -14.53 -15.62 -22.36
CA ASP A 419 -15.02 -14.91 -23.54
C ASP A 419 -14.64 -13.42 -23.51
N LYS A 420 -13.76 -13.00 -24.42
CA LYS A 420 -13.31 -11.60 -24.58
C LYS A 420 -14.47 -10.61 -24.69
N ARG A 421 -15.58 -11.01 -25.33
CA ARG A 421 -16.77 -10.17 -25.56
C ARG A 421 -17.53 -9.90 -24.27
N GLN A 422 -17.29 -10.72 -23.24
CA GLN A 422 -17.91 -10.64 -21.93
C GLN A 422 -16.97 -10.08 -20.87
N TRP A 423 -15.68 -10.41 -20.95
CA TRP A 423 -14.69 -10.09 -19.90
C TRP A 423 -14.11 -8.69 -20.03
N THR A 424 -14.03 -8.15 -21.26
CA THR A 424 -13.64 -6.75 -21.51
C THR A 424 -14.80 -5.77 -21.32
N GLN A 425 -16.05 -6.26 -21.16
CA GLN A 425 -17.20 -5.40 -20.87
C GLN A 425 -17.12 -4.82 -19.45
N PRO A 426 -17.20 -3.49 -19.29
CA PRO A 426 -17.41 -2.86 -17.99
C PRO A 426 -18.86 -3.14 -17.53
N ARG A 427 -19.07 -4.28 -16.87
CA ARG A 427 -20.41 -4.79 -16.49
C ARG A 427 -20.52 -5.28 -15.05
N TYR A 428 -19.40 -5.43 -14.33
CA TYR A 428 -19.41 -5.93 -12.95
C TYR A 428 -19.70 -4.78 -11.98
N PRO A 429 -20.49 -5.03 -10.91
CA PRO A 429 -21.22 -3.98 -10.19
C PRO A 429 -20.31 -2.99 -9.45
N GLY A 430 -20.23 -1.77 -9.98
CA GLY A 430 -19.46 -0.66 -9.42
C GLY A 430 -20.32 0.54 -9.04
N GLY A 431 -21.00 0.48 -7.89
CA GLY A 431 -21.93 1.52 -7.44
C GLY A 431 -21.26 2.91 -7.28
N HIS A 432 -21.84 4.03 -7.74
CA HIS A 432 -23.06 4.24 -8.52
C HIS A 432 -22.81 4.65 -9.98
N LYS A 433 -21.55 4.75 -10.45
CA LYS A 433 -21.21 5.33 -11.77
C LYS A 433 -20.05 4.69 -12.54
N THR A 434 -19.29 3.76 -11.98
CA THR A 434 -18.07 3.23 -12.64
C THR A 434 -18.05 1.70 -12.60
N PRO A 435 -18.52 1.03 -13.66
CA PRO A 435 -18.41 -0.43 -13.78
C PRO A 435 -16.98 -0.85 -14.15
N TYR A 436 -16.61 -2.08 -13.78
CA TYR A 436 -15.27 -2.64 -13.98
C TYR A 436 -15.31 -3.97 -14.77
N PRO A 437 -14.18 -4.42 -15.35
CA PRO A 437 -14.12 -5.65 -16.13
C PRO A 437 -14.00 -6.90 -15.27
N TYR A 438 -14.18 -8.08 -15.89
CA TYR A 438 -14.24 -9.34 -15.13
C TYR A 438 -12.97 -9.66 -14.37
N LEU A 439 -11.78 -9.42 -14.94
CA LEU A 439 -10.51 -9.80 -14.29
C LEU A 439 -10.25 -9.03 -12.97
N ALA A 440 -10.71 -7.78 -12.86
CA ALA A 440 -10.65 -7.02 -11.61
C ALA A 440 -11.63 -7.57 -10.56
N HIS A 441 -12.85 -7.91 -10.97
CA HIS A 441 -13.83 -8.58 -10.10
C HIS A 441 -13.36 -9.97 -9.65
N LEU A 442 -12.76 -10.76 -10.55
CA LEU A 442 -12.19 -12.08 -10.29
C LEU A 442 -11.03 -11.99 -9.27
N ARG A 443 -10.10 -11.05 -9.47
CA ARG A 443 -9.01 -10.77 -8.51
C ARG A 443 -9.56 -10.40 -7.12
N THR A 444 -10.60 -9.55 -7.08
CA THR A 444 -11.26 -9.14 -5.83
C THR A 444 -11.91 -10.33 -5.13
N LYS A 445 -12.74 -11.09 -5.85
CA LYS A 445 -13.52 -12.22 -5.32
C LYS A 445 -12.65 -13.40 -4.87
N VAL A 446 -11.60 -13.74 -5.62
CA VAL A 446 -10.88 -15.02 -5.43
C VAL A 446 -9.58 -14.86 -4.64
N CYS A 447 -8.91 -13.72 -4.75
CA CYS A 447 -7.57 -13.53 -4.16
C CYS A 447 -7.56 -12.52 -3.01
N ASP A 448 -8.10 -11.32 -3.24
CA ASP A 448 -8.00 -10.23 -2.26
C ASP A 448 -8.94 -10.47 -1.07
N LEU A 449 -10.25 -10.63 -1.37
CA LEU A 449 -11.33 -10.63 -0.39
C LEU A 449 -12.36 -11.77 -0.60
N PRO A 450 -11.96 -13.05 -0.80
CA PRO A 450 -12.91 -14.16 -0.81
C PRO A 450 -13.65 -14.31 0.52
N LEU A 451 -14.89 -14.78 0.50
CA LEU A 451 -15.66 -15.07 1.73
C LEU A 451 -14.90 -16.06 2.62
N ASP A 452 -14.12 -16.98 2.03
CA ASP A 452 -13.32 -17.94 2.79
C ASP A 452 -12.26 -17.28 3.69
N LYS A 453 -11.68 -16.15 3.25
CA LYS A 453 -10.76 -15.32 4.04
C LYS A 453 -11.55 -14.47 5.05
N VAL A 454 -12.56 -13.74 4.57
CA VAL A 454 -13.28 -12.72 5.36
C VAL A 454 -14.11 -13.32 6.49
N LYS A 455 -14.68 -14.52 6.33
CA LYS A 455 -15.47 -15.20 7.39
C LYS A 455 -14.66 -15.55 8.64
N ASN A 456 -13.32 -15.58 8.54
CA ASN A 456 -12.42 -15.89 9.66
C ASN A 456 -12.01 -14.62 10.44
N TRP A 457 -12.48 -13.42 10.03
CA TRP A 457 -12.23 -12.17 10.73
C TRP A 457 -13.33 -11.91 11.79
N HIS A 458 -12.94 -11.37 12.94
CA HIS A 458 -13.86 -11.07 14.06
C HIS A 458 -14.70 -9.81 13.78
N LEU A 459 -15.58 -9.87 12.77
CA LEU A 459 -16.37 -8.71 12.30
C LEU A 459 -17.67 -8.51 13.10
N ASP A 460 -18.08 -9.50 13.91
CA ASP A 460 -19.17 -9.35 14.88
C ASP A 460 -18.71 -9.78 16.28
N TRP A 461 -19.03 -8.98 17.29
CA TRP A 461 -18.68 -9.21 18.70
C TRP A 461 -19.59 -8.43 19.64
N GLU A 462 -19.56 -8.76 20.94
CA GLU A 462 -20.28 -8.01 21.98
C GLU A 462 -19.62 -6.64 22.21
N GLN A 463 -20.09 -5.62 21.48
CA GLN A 463 -19.46 -4.31 21.46
C GLN A 463 -19.68 -3.52 22.75
N LYS A 464 -18.59 -3.11 23.41
CA LYS A 464 -18.61 -2.31 24.64
C LYS A 464 -18.01 -0.93 24.35
N LEU A 465 -18.90 0.05 24.15
CA LEU A 465 -18.48 1.44 23.87
C LEU A 465 -17.67 2.00 25.07
N PRO A 466 -16.47 2.56 24.85
CA PRO A 466 -15.70 3.15 25.93
C PRO A 466 -16.40 4.41 26.47
N GLY A 467 -16.56 4.50 27.79
CA GLY A 467 -17.26 5.62 28.44
C GLY A 467 -16.50 6.95 28.43
N GLN A 468 -15.26 6.97 27.96
CA GLN A 468 -14.37 8.14 27.91
C GLN A 468 -13.47 8.05 26.66
N PRO A 469 -13.00 9.20 26.11
CA PRO A 469 -11.99 9.22 25.05
C PRO A 469 -10.69 8.53 25.50
N ARG A 470 -9.97 7.97 24.54
CA ARG A 470 -8.79 7.12 24.74
C ARG A 470 -7.58 7.56 23.94
N LEU A 471 -7.70 8.48 22.98
CA LEU A 471 -6.56 8.86 22.15
C LEU A 471 -5.62 9.85 22.84
N PHE A 472 -6.03 11.10 23.09
CA PHE A 472 -5.08 12.17 23.47
C PHE A 472 -5.37 12.88 24.80
N PHE A 473 -6.52 12.61 25.43
CA PHE A 473 -6.90 13.25 26.69
C PHE A 473 -7.95 12.45 27.45
N SER A 474 -7.93 12.57 28.77
CA SER A 474 -9.00 12.08 29.66
C SER A 474 -9.95 13.24 30.03
N PRO A 475 -11.24 13.01 30.34
CA PRO A 475 -12.22 14.08 30.52
C PRO A 475 -11.89 15.12 31.61
N ASP A 476 -11.20 14.71 32.67
CA ASP A 476 -10.66 15.57 33.73
C ASP A 476 -9.63 16.61 33.22
N GLN A 477 -8.93 16.29 32.13
CA GLN A 477 -7.92 17.16 31.51
C GLN A 477 -8.55 18.23 30.61
N ALA A 478 -9.85 18.10 30.27
CA ALA A 478 -10.47 18.87 29.20
C ALA A 478 -10.52 20.39 29.47
N GLU A 479 -10.76 20.81 30.71
CA GLU A 479 -10.77 22.24 31.08
C GLU A 479 -9.36 22.86 31.00
N ALA A 480 -8.34 22.12 31.43
CA ALA A 480 -6.94 22.54 31.34
C ALA A 480 -6.48 22.63 29.87
N LEU A 481 -6.89 21.69 29.03
CA LEU A 481 -6.64 21.71 27.59
C LEU A 481 -7.35 22.88 26.90
N TRP A 482 -8.61 23.15 27.23
CA TRP A 482 -9.33 24.33 26.74
C TRP A 482 -8.57 25.61 27.06
N LYS A 483 -8.23 25.83 28.34
CA LYS A 483 -7.48 27.01 28.81
C LYS A 483 -6.10 27.13 28.15
N ARG A 484 -5.42 26.01 27.89
CA ARG A 484 -4.11 25.98 27.21
C ARG A 484 -4.22 26.38 25.72
N ILE A 485 -5.26 25.91 25.04
CA ILE A 485 -5.54 26.25 23.62
C ILE A 485 -6.02 27.71 23.51
N GLU A 486 -6.78 28.19 24.50
CA GLU A 486 -7.25 29.57 24.61
C GLU A 486 -6.14 30.57 24.96
N ALA A 487 -5.15 30.20 25.77
CA ALA A 487 -4.05 31.08 26.15
C ALA A 487 -3.04 31.36 25.01
N HIS A 488 -2.97 30.52 23.98
CA HIS A 488 -1.94 30.59 22.93
C HIS A 488 -2.53 31.12 21.61
N GLU A 489 -2.11 32.33 21.19
CA GLU A 489 -2.66 33.04 20.01
C GLU A 489 -2.72 32.20 18.71
N PRO A 490 -1.69 31.41 18.32
CA PRO A 490 -1.78 30.52 17.15
C PRO A 490 -2.79 29.37 17.27
N PHE A 491 -3.27 29.05 18.48
CA PHE A 491 -4.22 27.97 18.76
C PHE A 491 -5.67 28.48 18.89
N LYS A 492 -5.88 29.71 19.39
CA LYS A 492 -7.20 30.35 19.51
C LYS A 492 -8.14 30.18 18.30
N PRO A 493 -7.70 30.33 17.02
CA PRO A 493 -8.58 30.15 15.86
C PRO A 493 -9.18 28.75 15.70
N TYR A 494 -8.66 27.76 16.41
CA TYR A 494 -9.11 26.37 16.36
C TYR A 494 -9.95 25.95 17.58
N LEU A 495 -10.18 26.82 18.58
CA LEU A 495 -11.09 26.55 19.71
C LEU A 495 -12.46 25.97 19.28
N PRO A 496 -13.14 26.49 18.22
CA PRO A 496 -14.41 25.91 17.77
C PRO A 496 -14.32 24.46 17.30
N LYS A 497 -13.14 24.00 16.86
CA LYS A 497 -12.93 22.60 16.42
C LYS A 497 -12.74 21.61 17.56
N VAL A 498 -12.36 22.10 18.75
CA VAL A 498 -12.15 21.27 19.95
C VAL A 498 -13.26 21.42 20.99
N LYS A 499 -14.22 22.36 20.82
CA LYS A 499 -15.25 22.62 21.84
C LYS A 499 -16.05 21.36 22.22
N GLY A 500 -16.85 20.79 21.30
CA GLY A 500 -17.71 19.64 21.64
C GLY A 500 -16.94 18.36 22.00
N LEU A 501 -15.68 18.26 21.56
CA LEU A 501 -14.73 17.21 21.96
C LEU A 501 -14.39 17.34 23.46
N LEU A 502 -13.99 18.54 23.90
CA LEU A 502 -13.56 18.82 25.27
C LEU A 502 -14.73 18.99 26.25
N THR A 503 -15.78 19.75 25.87
CA THR A 503 -16.91 20.07 26.78
C THR A 503 -18.04 19.04 26.72
N GLY A 504 -18.07 18.16 25.71
CA GLY A 504 -19.20 17.27 25.44
C GLY A 504 -20.45 17.96 24.86
N GLU A 505 -20.52 19.29 24.87
CA GLU A 505 -21.65 20.05 24.34
C GLU A 505 -21.63 20.06 22.80
N GLY A 506 -22.72 19.60 22.18
CA GLY A 506 -22.82 19.59 20.72
C GLY A 506 -21.79 18.67 20.07
N GLY A 507 -21.70 17.44 20.56
CA GLY A 507 -20.98 16.34 19.90
C GLY A 507 -21.29 16.30 18.41
N ALA A 508 -20.27 16.03 17.60
CA ALA A 508 -20.26 16.50 16.21
C ALA A 508 -21.40 15.91 15.38
N GLN A 509 -22.29 16.77 14.87
CA GLN A 509 -23.42 16.37 14.00
C GLN A 509 -23.01 15.67 12.70
N THR A 510 -21.71 15.68 12.35
CA THR A 510 -21.11 14.83 11.31
C THR A 510 -19.66 14.51 11.69
N VAL A 511 -19.14 13.38 11.20
CA VAL A 511 -17.70 13.26 10.92
C VAL A 511 -17.37 14.35 9.89
N GLY A 512 -16.51 15.30 10.27
CA GLY A 512 -16.59 16.68 9.78
C GLY A 512 -16.31 16.86 8.29
N GLY A 513 -17.36 16.96 7.47
CA GLY A 513 -17.27 17.17 6.01
C GLY A 513 -16.87 15.92 5.20
N VAL A 514 -16.57 14.81 5.89
CA VAL A 514 -16.29 13.49 5.32
C VAL A 514 -17.19 12.54 6.10
N GLY A 515 -18.42 12.34 5.61
CA GLY A 515 -19.54 11.87 6.43
C GLY A 515 -19.36 10.47 7.03
N ALA A 516 -20.07 10.19 8.13
CA ALA A 516 -19.96 8.92 8.87
C ALA A 516 -20.14 7.65 8.01
N HIS A 517 -20.86 7.75 6.89
CA HIS A 517 -21.01 6.67 5.90
C HIS A 517 -19.72 6.33 5.13
N THR A 518 -18.58 7.00 5.35
CA THR A 518 -17.32 6.65 4.68
C THR A 518 -16.69 5.35 5.15
N GLY A 519 -17.06 4.80 6.31
CA GLY A 519 -16.73 3.42 6.66
C GLY A 519 -17.31 2.48 5.60
N GLY A 520 -18.63 2.49 5.46
CA GLY A 520 -19.37 1.81 4.40
C GLY A 520 -18.80 2.07 3.01
N ASN A 521 -18.50 3.32 2.64
CA ASN A 521 -17.92 3.62 1.31
C ASN A 521 -16.51 3.05 1.10
N MET A 522 -15.68 2.91 2.15
CA MET A 522 -14.35 2.29 2.05
C MET A 522 -14.44 0.75 1.98
N VAL A 523 -15.36 0.16 2.74
CA VAL A 523 -15.68 -1.28 2.71
C VAL A 523 -16.26 -1.66 1.34
N ASP A 524 -17.26 -0.92 0.86
CA ASP A 524 -17.85 -1.07 -0.48
C ASP A 524 -16.83 -0.78 -1.59
N LEU A 525 -15.90 0.16 -1.43
CA LEU A 525 -14.81 0.32 -2.40
C LEU A 525 -13.93 -0.94 -2.47
N LEU A 526 -13.41 -1.41 -1.34
CA LEU A 526 -12.60 -2.63 -1.26
C LEU A 526 -13.30 -3.86 -1.85
N LEU A 527 -14.56 -4.09 -1.49
CA LEU A 527 -15.33 -5.24 -1.99
C LEU A 527 -15.73 -5.12 -3.47
N ARG A 528 -15.42 -3.99 -4.14
CA ARG A 528 -15.60 -3.79 -5.59
C ARG A 528 -14.30 -3.83 -6.40
N VAL A 529 -13.19 -3.33 -5.86
CA VAL A 529 -11.91 -3.18 -6.59
C VAL A 529 -10.72 -3.91 -5.95
N GLY A 530 -10.97 -4.66 -4.87
CA GLY A 530 -9.96 -5.46 -4.19
C GLY A 530 -8.84 -4.63 -3.60
N TYR A 531 -7.62 -5.12 -3.71
CA TYR A 531 -6.40 -4.43 -3.29
C TYR A 531 -5.71 -3.69 -4.46
N SER A 532 -6.36 -3.61 -5.62
CA SER A 532 -5.78 -3.16 -6.90
C SER A 532 -5.77 -1.64 -7.11
N GLY A 533 -4.94 -0.91 -6.36
CA GLY A 533 -4.64 0.51 -6.67
C GLY A 533 -3.73 1.21 -5.67
N PHE A 534 -2.69 1.91 -6.16
CA PHE A 534 -1.79 2.74 -5.32
C PHE A 534 -2.59 3.73 -4.47
N VAL A 535 -3.63 4.30 -5.09
CA VAL A 535 -4.58 5.20 -4.43
C VAL A 535 -5.24 4.50 -3.24
N GLN A 536 -5.70 3.27 -3.38
CA GLN A 536 -6.47 2.55 -2.36
C GLN A 536 -5.65 2.33 -1.08
N SER A 537 -4.40 1.88 -1.20
CA SER A 537 -3.55 1.54 -0.04
C SER A 537 -3.51 2.64 1.03
N ILE A 538 -3.30 3.88 0.58
CA ILE A 538 -3.29 5.10 1.41
C ILE A 538 -4.67 5.77 1.51
N SER A 539 -5.57 5.67 0.53
CA SER A 539 -6.93 6.25 0.60
C SER A 539 -7.86 5.49 1.55
N ILE A 540 -7.46 4.33 2.06
CA ILE A 540 -8.14 3.62 3.15
C ILE A 540 -7.47 3.95 4.48
N ALA A 541 -6.15 3.75 4.59
CA ALA A 541 -5.41 3.99 5.83
C ALA A 541 -5.49 5.45 6.31
N ARG A 542 -5.43 6.43 5.38
CA ARG A 542 -5.42 7.86 5.77
C ARG A 542 -6.77 8.35 6.32
N PRO A 543 -7.94 8.07 5.70
CA PRO A 543 -9.25 8.45 6.27
C PRO A 543 -9.68 7.61 7.47
N MET A 544 -9.29 6.33 7.54
CA MET A 544 -9.54 5.45 8.69
C MET A 544 -9.09 6.09 10.01
N ARG A 545 -7.97 6.83 10.02
CA ARG A 545 -7.51 7.62 11.18
C ARG A 545 -8.49 8.71 11.62
N GLY A 546 -9.07 9.43 10.66
CA GLY A 546 -10.11 10.43 10.93
C GLY A 546 -11.38 9.80 11.49
N VAL A 547 -11.69 8.55 11.11
CA VAL A 547 -12.77 7.76 11.72
C VAL A 547 -12.40 7.29 13.13
N ALA A 548 -11.16 6.87 13.40
CA ALA A 548 -10.70 6.52 14.75
C ALA A 548 -10.86 7.70 15.71
N GLU A 549 -10.36 8.88 15.33
CA GLU A 549 -10.55 10.12 16.08
C GLU A 549 -12.03 10.46 16.29
N ALA A 550 -12.84 10.43 15.22
CA ALA A 550 -14.24 10.78 15.33
C ALA A 550 -15.05 9.81 16.20
N LEU A 551 -14.73 8.51 16.18
CA LEU A 551 -15.31 7.51 17.08
C LEU A 551 -14.91 7.80 18.53
N ASP A 552 -13.62 8.01 18.82
CA ASP A 552 -13.10 8.25 20.17
C ASP A 552 -13.77 9.45 20.86
N TYR A 553 -13.99 10.53 20.12
CA TYR A 553 -14.56 11.76 20.68
C TYR A 553 -16.10 11.76 20.71
N ASN A 554 -16.78 11.12 19.74
CA ASN A 554 -18.22 11.31 19.50
C ASN A 554 -19.09 10.05 19.68
N ALA A 555 -18.55 8.84 19.87
CA ALA A 555 -19.37 7.62 20.01
C ALA A 555 -20.44 7.71 21.11
N ARG A 556 -20.19 8.50 22.16
CA ARG A 556 -21.12 8.81 23.27
C ARG A 556 -22.31 9.72 22.91
N THR A 557 -22.29 10.35 21.73
CA THR A 557 -23.30 11.34 21.25
C THR A 557 -23.94 10.97 19.91
N LEU A 558 -23.56 9.83 19.33
CA LEU A 558 -24.08 9.31 18.07
C LEU A 558 -25.10 8.18 18.34
N ASP A 559 -25.84 7.76 17.32
CA ASP A 559 -26.74 6.61 17.45
C ASP A 559 -25.95 5.30 17.73
N PRO A 560 -26.31 4.50 18.75
CA PRO A 560 -25.60 3.27 19.08
C PRO A 560 -25.54 2.24 17.95
N ALA A 561 -26.53 2.18 17.05
CA ALA A 561 -26.50 1.24 15.93
C ALA A 561 -25.59 1.75 14.79
N GLU A 562 -25.59 3.05 14.49
CA GLU A 562 -24.60 3.67 13.60
C GLU A 562 -23.17 3.46 14.13
N VAL A 563 -22.93 3.71 15.42
CA VAL A 563 -21.61 3.51 16.04
C VAL A 563 -21.19 2.03 15.99
N ALA A 564 -22.09 1.10 16.34
CA ALA A 564 -21.81 -0.33 16.27
C ALA A 564 -21.53 -0.79 14.84
N ARG A 565 -22.24 -0.25 13.83
CA ARG A 565 -21.97 -0.48 12.41
C ARG A 565 -20.60 0.04 12.01
N THR A 566 -20.29 1.32 12.25
CA THR A 566 -19.00 1.93 11.90
C THR A 566 -17.84 1.17 12.53
N ARG A 567 -18.00 0.67 13.76
CA ARG A 567 -16.98 -0.16 14.43
C ARG A 567 -16.75 -1.50 13.73
N ARG A 568 -17.77 -2.19 13.19
CA ARG A 568 -17.59 -3.40 12.35
C ARG A 568 -16.87 -3.07 11.05
N GLU A 569 -17.26 -1.97 10.40
CA GLU A 569 -16.61 -1.47 9.17
C GLU A 569 -15.12 -1.16 9.44
N MET A 570 -14.78 -0.53 10.57
CA MET A 570 -13.39 -0.27 10.95
C MET A 570 -12.61 -1.53 11.35
N ALA A 571 -13.27 -2.54 11.95
CA ALA A 571 -12.66 -3.84 12.24
C ALA A 571 -12.33 -4.62 10.96
N PHE A 572 -13.15 -4.51 9.90
CA PHE A 572 -12.84 -5.01 8.57
C PHE A 572 -11.63 -4.26 7.98
N LEU A 573 -11.62 -2.92 7.97
CA LEU A 573 -10.48 -2.16 7.46
C LEU A 573 -9.18 -2.45 8.24
N ALA A 574 -9.24 -2.58 9.56
CA ALA A 574 -8.08 -2.97 10.37
C ALA A 574 -7.59 -4.39 10.04
N SER A 575 -8.51 -5.33 9.80
CA SER A 575 -8.17 -6.68 9.35
C SER A 575 -7.47 -6.64 7.98
N VAL A 576 -7.99 -5.87 7.02
CA VAL A 576 -7.39 -5.64 5.69
C VAL A 576 -5.99 -5.00 5.78
N LEU A 577 -5.81 -3.94 6.60
CA LEU A 577 -4.50 -3.32 6.78
C LEU A 577 -3.47 -4.26 7.45
N THR A 578 -3.92 -5.34 8.08
CA THR A 578 -3.07 -6.40 8.65
C THR A 578 -3.08 -7.72 7.86
N ASP A 579 -3.82 -7.80 6.74
CA ASP A 579 -3.70 -8.90 5.79
C ASP A 579 -2.35 -8.77 5.09
N GLY A 580 -1.57 -9.85 5.09
CA GLY A 580 -0.28 -9.88 4.39
C GLY A 580 -0.44 -9.50 2.92
N ASP A 581 -1.53 -9.92 2.28
CA ASP A 581 -1.76 -9.67 0.86
C ASP A 581 -2.02 -8.20 0.50
N TYR A 582 -2.40 -7.36 1.46
CA TYR A 582 -2.67 -5.94 1.22
C TYR A 582 -1.39 -5.11 1.09
N TRP A 583 -0.35 -5.40 1.89
CA TRP A 583 0.88 -4.61 1.93
C TRP A 583 2.15 -5.47 1.95
N GLN A 584 2.38 -6.12 0.83
CA GLN A 584 3.36 -7.21 0.63
C GLN A 584 4.85 -6.79 0.74
N TYR A 585 5.15 -5.51 0.96
CA TYR A 585 6.50 -5.02 1.27
C TYR A 585 7.15 -5.69 2.49
N ALA A 586 6.35 -6.23 3.42
CA ALA A 586 6.82 -6.88 4.64
C ALA A 586 7.32 -8.33 4.45
N TRP A 587 7.55 -8.80 3.21
CA TRP A 587 7.75 -10.21 2.86
C TRP A 587 9.13 -10.81 3.23
N ASN A 588 9.53 -10.65 4.50
CA ASN A 588 10.49 -11.47 5.23
C ASN A 588 10.19 -11.24 6.73
N GLN A 589 9.96 -12.30 7.52
CA GLN A 589 9.79 -12.15 8.98
C GLN A 589 10.98 -11.36 9.59
N GLY A 590 10.67 -10.32 10.36
CA GLY A 590 11.67 -9.45 10.99
C GLY A 590 12.32 -8.39 10.08
N ARG A 591 11.92 -8.26 8.80
CA ARG A 591 12.36 -7.17 7.90
C ARG A 591 11.27 -6.11 7.69
N THR A 592 11.60 -5.09 6.92
CA THR A 592 10.85 -3.85 6.77
C THR A 592 10.55 -3.52 5.31
N SER A 593 9.65 -2.54 5.10
CA SER A 593 9.29 -1.98 3.80
C SER A 593 10.45 -1.24 3.09
N TYR A 594 10.31 -1.04 1.78
CA TYR A 594 11.13 -0.11 0.98
C TYR A 594 10.61 1.34 1.04
N LEU A 595 9.33 1.54 1.39
CA LEU A 595 8.67 2.83 1.56
C LEU A 595 8.24 3.03 3.03
N PRO A 596 9.01 3.77 3.85
CA PRO A 596 8.69 4.04 5.25
C PRO A 596 7.43 4.89 5.42
N ASN A 597 7.28 5.98 4.65
CA ASN A 597 6.14 6.88 4.66
C ASN A 597 4.77 6.17 4.66
N PHE A 598 4.57 5.22 3.75
CA PHE A 598 3.32 4.48 3.61
C PHE A 598 3.20 3.37 4.64
N GLY A 599 4.31 2.75 5.05
CA GLY A 599 4.33 1.89 6.24
C GLY A 599 3.76 2.63 7.46
N SER A 600 4.24 3.84 7.72
CA SER A 600 3.75 4.71 8.81
C SER A 600 2.32 5.18 8.63
N ASP A 601 1.81 5.25 7.39
CA ASP A 601 0.39 5.50 7.16
C ASP A 601 -0.49 4.30 7.59
N LEU A 602 -0.04 3.07 7.31
CA LEU A 602 -0.75 1.82 7.63
C LEU A 602 -0.70 1.47 9.13
N TYR A 603 0.49 1.25 9.71
CA TYR A 603 0.58 0.77 11.09
C TYR A 603 0.00 1.76 12.10
N LEU A 604 0.03 3.07 11.79
CA LEU A 604 -0.62 4.07 12.62
C LEU A 604 -2.15 3.94 12.61
N ALA A 605 -2.76 3.68 11.44
CA ALA A 605 -4.20 3.52 11.33
C ALA A 605 -4.70 2.29 12.11
N VAL A 606 -3.96 1.17 12.02
CA VAL A 606 -4.17 -0.03 12.82
C VAL A 606 -4.01 0.28 14.33
N GLY A 607 -2.93 0.99 14.70
CA GLY A 607 -2.65 1.37 16.08
C GLY A 607 -3.72 2.23 16.73
N LEU A 608 -4.21 3.28 16.04
CA LEU A 608 -5.31 4.10 16.55
C LEU A 608 -6.61 3.28 16.71
N MET A 609 -6.90 2.34 15.80
CA MET A 609 -8.07 1.47 15.95
C MET A 609 -7.93 0.47 17.10
N ALA A 610 -6.74 -0.06 17.37
CA ALA A 610 -6.53 -0.88 18.56
C ALA A 610 -6.90 -0.12 19.85
N LEU A 611 -6.52 1.16 19.94
CA LEU A 611 -6.83 2.02 21.10
C LEU A 611 -8.33 2.37 21.20
N VAL A 612 -9.02 2.57 20.07
CA VAL A 612 -10.44 2.99 20.01
C VAL A 612 -11.43 1.80 20.03
N LEU A 613 -10.96 0.60 19.67
CA LEU A 613 -11.69 -0.66 19.74
C LEU A 613 -11.09 -1.60 20.82
N PRO A 614 -10.90 -1.17 22.09
CA PRO A 614 -10.17 -1.94 23.10
C PRO A 614 -10.88 -3.25 23.52
N ASP A 615 -12.16 -3.38 23.18
CA ASP A 615 -13.02 -4.53 23.42
C ASP A 615 -13.05 -5.53 22.25
N HIS A 616 -12.41 -5.20 21.12
CA HIS A 616 -12.34 -6.08 19.95
C HIS A 616 -11.35 -7.24 20.16
N PRO A 617 -11.69 -8.50 19.82
CA PRO A 617 -10.81 -9.65 20.05
C PRO A 617 -9.37 -9.53 19.51
N ASN A 618 -9.19 -8.86 18.37
CA ASN A 618 -7.88 -8.68 17.72
C ASN A 618 -7.15 -7.41 18.18
N SER A 619 -7.76 -6.54 19.00
CA SER A 619 -7.16 -5.25 19.39
C SER A 619 -5.75 -5.38 19.96
N LYS A 620 -5.51 -6.37 20.83
CA LYS A 620 -4.19 -6.66 21.37
C LYS A 620 -3.17 -7.04 20.28
N GLN A 621 -3.59 -7.85 19.30
CA GLN A 621 -2.74 -8.26 18.17
C GLN A 621 -2.44 -7.09 17.24
N TRP A 622 -3.42 -6.22 16.97
CA TRP A 622 -3.24 -4.98 16.22
C TRP A 622 -2.28 -4.01 16.89
N LEU A 623 -2.33 -3.90 18.23
CA LEU A 623 -1.37 -3.12 19.01
C LEU A 623 0.03 -3.74 18.99
N GLU A 624 0.16 -5.07 19.13
CA GLU A 624 1.44 -5.79 19.05
C GLU A 624 2.09 -5.65 17.66
N TYR A 625 1.30 -5.74 16.59
CA TYR A 625 1.72 -5.42 15.22
C TYR A 625 2.23 -3.97 15.11
N THR A 626 1.46 -3.02 15.61
CA THR A 626 1.81 -1.58 15.59
C THR A 626 3.13 -1.31 16.30
N LEU A 627 3.35 -1.90 17.48
CA LEU A 627 4.58 -1.76 18.24
C LEU A 627 5.77 -2.45 17.54
N GLY A 628 5.54 -3.57 16.86
CA GLY A 628 6.55 -4.24 16.03
C GLY A 628 7.00 -3.40 14.83
N GLU A 629 6.07 -2.75 14.12
CA GLU A 629 6.43 -1.82 13.04
C GLU A 629 7.06 -0.51 13.53
N LEU A 630 6.70 -0.03 14.73
CA LEU A 630 7.34 1.12 15.37
C LEU A 630 8.78 0.83 15.83
N ASP A 631 9.06 -0.37 16.36
CA ASP A 631 10.43 -0.80 16.67
C ASP A 631 11.29 -0.92 15.39
N LYS A 632 10.70 -1.48 14.31
CA LYS A 632 11.33 -1.52 12.98
C LYS A 632 11.65 -0.13 12.45
N GLU A 633 10.70 0.82 12.52
CA GLU A 633 10.86 2.21 12.10
C GLU A 633 12.10 2.85 12.75
N PHE A 634 12.18 2.77 14.08
CA PHE A 634 13.29 3.34 14.83
C PHE A 634 14.60 2.57 14.65
N THR A 635 14.57 1.25 14.47
CA THR A 635 15.76 0.42 14.30
C THR A 635 16.41 0.59 12.93
N TYR A 636 15.61 0.56 11.87
CA TYR A 636 16.07 0.45 10.49
C TYR A 636 16.05 1.77 9.70
N TYR A 637 15.02 2.62 9.84
CA TYR A 637 14.91 3.84 9.01
C TYR A 637 15.44 5.11 9.67
N ILE A 638 15.39 5.23 11.00
CA ILE A 638 15.97 6.37 11.70
C ILE A 638 17.43 6.05 12.08
N SER A 639 18.38 6.72 11.45
CA SER A 639 19.83 6.58 11.72
C SER A 639 20.23 6.93 13.18
N PRO A 640 21.41 6.50 13.67
CA PRO A 640 21.84 6.76 15.06
C PRO A 640 21.95 8.24 15.45
N ASP A 641 22.11 9.13 14.47
CA ASP A 641 22.16 10.58 14.63
C ASP A 641 20.86 11.31 14.22
N GLY A 642 19.81 10.55 13.88
CA GLY A 642 18.43 11.06 13.79
C GLY A 642 17.92 11.42 12.40
N ALA A 643 18.70 11.22 11.34
CA ALA A 643 18.21 11.35 9.97
C ALA A 643 17.40 10.10 9.55
N GLY A 644 16.29 10.28 8.82
CA GLY A 644 15.51 9.18 8.25
C GLY A 644 16.05 8.66 6.92
N GLU A 645 15.58 7.48 6.49
CA GLU A 645 15.93 6.83 5.21
C GLU A 645 15.24 7.46 3.97
N GLU A 646 14.26 8.33 4.20
CA GLU A 646 13.60 9.16 3.18
C GLU A 646 14.09 10.60 3.21
N ASN A 647 13.82 11.34 2.13
CA ASN A 647 14.26 12.72 2.03
C ASN A 647 13.74 13.62 3.16
N ILE A 648 14.66 14.42 3.71
CA ILE A 648 14.40 15.23 4.90
C ILE A 648 13.39 16.36 4.65
N ALA A 649 13.28 16.82 3.41
CA ALA A 649 12.50 18.00 3.04
C ALA A 649 11.00 17.74 2.90
N ASN A 650 10.58 16.48 2.74
CA ASN A 650 9.18 16.12 2.50
C ASN A 650 8.78 14.80 3.16
N TYR A 651 9.34 13.67 2.72
CA TYR A 651 8.80 12.35 3.08
C TYR A 651 9.20 11.90 4.48
N TYR A 652 10.43 12.11 4.94
CA TYR A 652 10.76 11.87 6.36
C TYR A 652 10.00 12.83 7.29
N LEU A 653 9.71 14.05 6.83
CA LEU A 653 8.87 15.01 7.57
C LEU A 653 7.39 14.57 7.62
N TRP A 654 6.89 13.88 6.57
CA TRP A 654 5.58 13.22 6.57
C TRP A 654 5.54 12.09 7.60
N THR A 655 6.52 11.18 7.57
CA THR A 655 6.66 10.07 8.52
C THR A 655 6.73 10.59 9.97
N TRP A 656 7.49 11.65 10.22
CA TRP A 656 7.57 12.30 11.54
C TRP A 656 6.26 12.94 12.00
N ARG A 657 5.46 13.50 11.08
CA ARG A 657 4.10 13.99 11.36
C ARG A 657 3.17 12.86 11.78
N GLN A 658 3.22 11.71 11.11
CA GLN A 658 2.45 10.52 11.50
C GLN A 658 2.90 10.04 12.89
N LEU A 659 4.18 9.75 13.08
CA LEU A 659 4.73 9.28 14.36
C LEU A 659 4.35 10.18 15.53
N THR A 660 4.36 11.51 15.35
CA THR A 660 3.90 12.46 16.39
C THR A 660 2.50 12.14 16.92
N VAL A 661 1.57 11.75 16.05
CA VAL A 661 0.19 11.39 16.43
C VAL A 661 0.15 10.03 17.14
N LEU A 662 0.79 8.99 16.59
CA LEU A 662 0.81 7.65 17.20
C LEU A 662 1.41 7.67 18.60
N LEU A 663 2.57 8.32 18.74
CA LEU A 663 3.33 8.39 19.98
C LEU A 663 2.59 9.22 21.04
N GLY A 664 1.82 10.23 20.62
CA GLY A 664 0.89 10.95 21.50
C GLY A 664 -0.15 10.01 22.12
N ALA A 665 -0.77 9.16 21.30
CA ALA A 665 -1.80 8.24 21.77
C ALA A 665 -1.24 7.09 22.62
N LEU A 666 -0.10 6.52 22.23
CA LEU A 666 0.57 5.47 23.00
C LEU A 666 1.10 5.98 24.35
N LYS A 667 1.62 7.21 24.42
CA LYS A 667 2.05 7.82 25.68
C LYS A 667 0.85 8.13 26.59
N HIS A 668 -0.25 8.63 26.04
CA HIS A 668 -1.47 8.91 26.80
C HIS A 668 -2.06 7.66 27.47
N ASN A 669 -2.04 6.51 26.78
CA ASN A 669 -2.48 5.21 27.33
C ASN A 669 -1.44 4.54 28.24
N GLY A 670 -0.25 5.13 28.44
CA GLY A 670 0.85 4.51 29.19
C GLY A 670 1.48 3.27 28.54
N ILE A 671 1.25 3.06 27.24
CA ILE A 671 1.69 1.86 26.50
C ILE A 671 3.14 2.02 26.04
N PHE A 672 3.52 3.19 25.52
CA PHE A 672 4.86 3.46 25.04
C PHE A 672 5.19 4.96 25.10
N ASP A 673 6.30 5.32 25.76
CA ASP A 673 6.83 6.69 25.73
C ASP A 673 8.10 6.76 24.87
N ALA A 674 7.96 7.40 23.71
CA ALA A 674 9.06 7.61 22.76
C ALA A 674 10.23 8.42 23.36
N ALA A 675 9.99 9.24 24.40
CA ALA A 675 11.03 9.97 25.10
C ALA A 675 12.06 9.07 25.81
N THR A 676 11.78 7.76 25.94
CA THR A 676 12.74 6.75 26.40
C THR A 676 13.65 6.21 25.29
N HIS A 677 13.26 6.36 24.01
CA HIS A 677 13.92 5.67 22.91
C HIS A 677 15.07 6.49 22.28
N PRO A 678 16.32 6.00 22.23
CA PRO A 678 17.47 6.80 21.83
C PRO A 678 17.41 7.30 20.37
N ARG A 679 16.82 6.53 19.45
CA ARG A 679 16.65 6.95 18.05
C ARG A 679 15.60 8.06 17.90
N TYR A 680 14.55 8.06 18.73
CA TYR A 680 13.57 9.14 18.78
C TYR A 680 14.22 10.43 19.30
N LEU A 681 14.98 10.35 20.40
CA LEU A 681 15.74 11.49 20.94
C LEU A 681 16.77 12.04 19.94
N ALA A 682 17.43 11.17 19.18
CA ALA A 682 18.32 11.56 18.09
C ALA A 682 17.57 12.32 16.98
N ALA A 683 16.43 11.80 16.50
CA ALA A 683 15.58 12.47 15.52
C ALA A 683 15.04 13.83 16.01
N CYS A 684 14.59 13.90 17.26
CA CYS A 684 14.17 15.14 17.90
C CYS A 684 15.26 16.21 17.88
N ARG A 685 16.52 15.83 18.09
CA ARG A 685 17.67 16.74 17.99
C ARG A 685 18.06 17.04 16.54
N PHE A 686 17.98 16.06 15.63
CA PHE A 686 18.28 16.19 14.21
C PHE A 686 17.45 17.30 13.55
N TRP A 687 16.13 17.31 13.76
CA TRP A 687 15.23 18.35 13.23
C TRP A 687 15.61 19.78 13.64
N ILE A 688 16.29 19.96 14.78
CA ILE A 688 16.79 21.26 15.25
C ILE A 688 18.18 21.55 14.63
N GLU A 689 19.07 20.56 14.57
CA GLU A 689 20.44 20.69 14.06
C GLU A 689 20.53 21.04 12.56
N ILE A 690 19.53 20.65 11.75
CA ILE A 690 19.50 20.93 10.30
C ILE A 690 18.83 22.26 9.92
N LEU A 691 18.17 22.96 10.85
CA LEU A 691 17.43 24.19 10.53
C LEU A 691 18.31 25.24 9.86
N THR A 692 17.89 25.78 8.72
CA THR A 692 18.59 26.88 8.02
C THR A 692 18.64 28.16 8.87
N PRO A 693 19.42 29.18 8.47
CA PRO A 693 19.18 30.56 8.88
C PRO A 693 17.74 31.01 8.53
N PRO A 694 17.22 32.09 9.15
CA PRO A 694 15.92 32.65 8.80
C PRO A 694 15.86 33.11 7.33
N GLN A 695 14.74 32.83 6.64
CA GLN A 695 14.56 33.08 5.22
C GLN A 695 14.91 34.52 4.79
N PRO A 696 15.89 34.71 3.88
CA PRO A 696 16.35 36.02 3.46
C PRO A 696 15.41 36.73 2.48
N LYS A 697 15.63 38.05 2.32
CA LYS A 697 14.99 38.90 1.30
C LYS A 697 15.40 38.45 -0.12
N LEU A 698 14.60 37.64 -0.82
CA LEU A 698 14.78 37.42 -2.26
C LEU A 698 13.56 36.76 -2.93
N ALA A 699 13.30 37.16 -4.19
CA ALA A 699 12.29 36.54 -5.05
C ALA A 699 12.57 35.05 -5.35
N ALA A 700 13.79 34.57 -5.07
CA ALA A 700 14.14 33.16 -5.13
C ALA A 700 13.17 32.28 -4.33
N TYR A 701 12.69 32.73 -3.16
CA TYR A 701 11.74 32.00 -2.32
C TYR A 701 10.26 32.12 -2.76
N ALA A 702 10.01 32.35 -4.06
CA ALA A 702 8.68 32.60 -4.65
C ALA A 702 7.89 33.77 -4.03
N ALA A 703 8.51 34.57 -3.16
CA ALA A 703 7.89 35.72 -2.53
C ALA A 703 7.86 36.92 -3.50
N PRO A 704 6.69 37.51 -3.80
CA PRO A 704 6.59 38.66 -4.71
C PRO A 704 7.15 39.96 -4.12
N ALA A 705 7.47 39.99 -2.82
CA ALA A 705 8.08 41.10 -2.12
C ALA A 705 9.08 40.60 -1.05
N PRO A 706 10.03 41.42 -0.59
CA PRO A 706 10.96 41.04 0.47
C PRO A 706 10.25 40.71 1.78
N ILE A 707 10.46 39.50 2.31
CA ILE A 707 9.89 39.03 3.59
C ILE A 707 10.35 39.96 4.74
N ARG A 708 9.38 40.48 5.52
CA ARG A 708 9.66 41.37 6.66
C ARG A 708 10.47 40.62 7.74
N PRO A 709 11.36 41.28 8.51
CA PRO A 709 12.23 40.60 9.48
C PRO A 709 11.49 39.64 10.41
N GLU A 710 10.37 40.07 10.97
CA GLU A 710 9.48 39.28 11.84
C GLU A 710 8.77 38.13 11.11
N GLU A 711 8.68 38.17 9.77
CA GLU A 711 8.05 37.15 8.93
C GLU A 711 9.01 36.05 8.46
N ARG A 712 10.32 36.21 8.67
CA ARG A 712 11.31 35.20 8.30
C ARG A 712 11.16 33.93 9.12
N ARG A 713 11.41 32.77 8.50
CA ARG A 713 11.38 31.45 9.15
C ARG A 713 12.63 30.66 8.88
N ARG A 714 13.03 29.81 9.83
CA ARG A 714 13.97 28.72 9.56
C ARG A 714 13.25 27.60 8.81
N ARG A 715 13.96 26.88 7.95
CA ARG A 715 13.41 25.83 7.07
C ARG A 715 14.23 24.55 7.18
N ILE A 716 13.68 23.46 6.66
CA ILE A 716 14.45 22.24 6.38
C ILE A 716 15.19 22.40 5.03
N PRO A 717 16.49 22.05 4.94
CA PRO A 717 17.24 22.07 3.68
C PRO A 717 16.55 21.22 2.59
N PRO A 718 16.39 21.74 1.35
CA PRO A 718 15.56 21.16 0.31
C PRO A 718 16.26 20.07 -0.53
N PHE A 719 16.72 18.99 0.12
CA PHE A 719 17.29 17.82 -0.57
C PHE A 719 16.22 16.77 -0.88
N GLY A 720 16.34 16.06 -2.02
CA GLY A 720 15.34 15.14 -2.55
C GLY A 720 13.98 15.77 -2.90
N ASP A 721 12.99 14.93 -3.20
CA ASP A 721 11.64 15.30 -3.67
C ASP A 721 10.96 16.30 -2.73
N HIS A 722 10.79 17.58 -3.10
CA HIS A 722 10.30 18.60 -2.16
C HIS A 722 9.39 19.69 -2.74
N GLY A 723 8.52 20.22 -1.88
CA GLY A 723 7.64 21.36 -2.17
C GLY A 723 8.23 22.67 -1.65
N PHE A 724 8.82 23.45 -2.55
CA PHE A 724 9.69 24.61 -2.25
C PHE A 724 9.15 25.69 -1.28
N SER A 725 7.83 25.85 -1.12
CA SER A 725 7.23 26.78 -0.17
C SER A 725 6.95 26.20 1.24
N ASN A 726 6.95 24.88 1.40
CA ASN A 726 6.27 24.20 2.52
C ASN A 726 7.20 23.47 3.51
N ASN A 727 8.53 23.61 3.39
CA ASN A 727 9.52 22.99 4.29
C ASN A 727 9.58 23.63 5.71
N GLU A 728 8.42 23.87 6.35
CA GLU A 728 8.29 24.22 7.77
C GLU A 728 8.07 22.94 8.58
N CYS A 729 8.97 22.63 9.53
CA CYS A 729 8.70 21.59 10.53
C CYS A 729 7.79 22.18 11.63
N LEU A 730 6.50 21.86 11.58
CA LEU A 730 5.48 22.25 12.56
C LEU A 730 5.29 21.19 13.65
N GLU A 731 5.78 19.98 13.36
CA GLU A 731 5.73 18.76 14.16
C GLU A 731 6.55 18.89 15.46
N LEU A 732 7.53 19.81 15.46
CA LEU A 732 8.23 20.29 16.66
C LEU A 732 7.27 20.68 17.79
N GLY A 733 6.04 21.12 17.48
CA GLY A 733 4.99 21.37 18.48
C GLY A 733 4.61 20.13 19.30
N GLY A 734 4.41 18.99 18.64
CA GLY A 734 4.07 17.73 19.31
C GLY A 734 5.27 17.13 20.04
N GLN A 735 6.48 17.28 19.47
CA GLN A 735 7.75 16.92 20.11
C GLN A 735 7.94 17.60 21.48
N ILE A 736 7.50 18.85 21.66
CA ILE A 736 7.51 19.52 22.98
C ILE A 736 6.66 18.74 23.99
N GLY A 737 5.41 18.40 23.62
CA GLY A 737 4.47 17.70 24.51
C GLY A 737 4.93 16.28 24.88
N LEU A 738 5.55 15.58 23.94
CA LEU A 738 6.13 14.26 24.18
C LEU A 738 7.38 14.32 25.08
N LEU A 739 8.24 15.33 24.92
CA LEU A 739 9.51 15.43 25.65
C LEU A 739 9.46 16.17 27.00
N LYS A 740 8.47 17.03 27.26
CA LYS A 740 8.52 18.03 28.34
C LYS A 740 8.85 17.46 29.74
N ASP A 741 8.36 16.27 30.05
CA ASP A 741 8.48 15.67 31.38
C ASP A 741 9.84 14.97 31.57
N ALA A 742 10.30 14.26 30.54
CA ALA A 742 11.50 13.42 30.59
C ALA A 742 12.79 14.14 30.12
N HIS A 743 12.68 15.06 29.15
CA HIS A 743 13.81 15.81 28.58
C HIS A 743 13.48 17.31 28.47
N PRO A 744 13.24 18.02 29.58
CA PRO A 744 12.78 19.41 29.58
C PRO A 744 13.70 20.38 28.82
N GLN A 745 15.03 20.13 28.78
CA GLN A 745 15.92 20.93 27.95
C GLN A 745 15.63 20.74 26.45
N LEU A 746 15.50 19.50 25.97
CA LEU A 746 15.24 19.24 24.55
C LEU A 746 13.83 19.69 24.15
N ALA A 747 12.85 19.58 25.05
CA ALA A 747 11.52 20.18 24.88
C ALA A 747 11.60 21.72 24.74
N ALA A 748 12.38 22.41 25.59
CA ALA A 748 12.57 23.85 25.50
C ALA A 748 13.33 24.28 24.23
N GLU A 749 14.32 23.51 23.78
CA GLU A 749 15.01 23.70 22.48
C GLU A 749 14.07 23.48 21.29
N SER A 750 13.15 22.50 21.41
CA SER A 750 12.06 22.27 20.44
C SER A 750 11.05 23.42 20.42
N ALA A 751 10.73 24.00 21.58
CA ALA A 751 9.84 25.15 21.72
C ALA A 751 10.43 26.45 21.15
N TRP A 752 11.76 26.60 21.13
CA TRP A 752 12.42 27.64 20.33
C TRP A 752 12.31 27.33 18.83
N ALA A 753 12.69 26.11 18.42
CA ALA A 753 12.72 25.70 17.03
C ALA A 753 11.35 25.84 16.33
N TRP A 754 10.27 25.44 17.00
CA TRP A 754 8.88 25.55 16.53
C TRP A 754 8.39 27.00 16.37
N ARG A 755 8.93 27.93 17.16
CA ARG A 755 8.66 29.37 17.01
C ARG A 755 9.42 29.96 15.81
N GLU A 756 10.65 29.50 15.58
CA GLU A 756 11.48 29.91 14.43
C GLU A 756 11.00 29.33 13.08
N THR A 757 10.45 28.11 13.05
CA THR A 757 9.92 27.49 11.82
C THR A 757 8.51 27.95 11.50
N GLY A 758 7.60 27.95 12.49
CA GLY A 758 6.16 28.10 12.26
C GLY A 758 5.45 29.12 13.16
N ARG A 759 6.17 29.95 13.94
CA ARG A 759 5.61 30.82 14.99
C ARG A 759 4.73 30.07 16.03
N GLY A 760 4.99 28.78 16.27
CA GLY A 760 4.19 28.00 17.21
C GLY A 760 2.77 27.66 16.72
N LYS A 761 2.54 27.65 15.40
CA LYS A 761 1.31 27.11 14.78
C LYS A 761 1.26 25.59 14.91
N PRO A 762 0.07 24.98 15.08
CA PRO A 762 -0.07 23.53 15.03
C PRO A 762 0.17 23.03 13.60
N ALA A 763 0.64 21.80 13.45
CA ALA A 763 0.56 21.11 12.17
C ALA A 763 -0.91 20.85 11.81
N THR A 764 -1.25 20.97 10.52
CA THR A 764 -2.64 20.93 10.02
C THR A 764 -2.89 19.85 8.98
N HIS A 765 -1.82 19.32 8.36
CA HIS A 765 -1.88 18.40 7.21
C HIS A 765 -2.56 17.07 7.50
N MET A 766 -2.61 16.66 8.77
CA MET A 766 -3.22 15.41 9.25
C MET A 766 -4.50 15.65 10.07
N GLY A 767 -5.13 16.81 9.89
CA GLY A 767 -6.05 17.35 10.88
C GLY A 767 -5.28 18.13 11.95
N VAL A 768 -5.94 19.14 12.53
CA VAL A 768 -5.30 20.04 13.50
C VAL A 768 -5.48 19.57 14.95
N VAL A 769 -6.49 18.73 15.21
CA VAL A 769 -6.93 18.36 16.57
C VAL A 769 -5.86 17.59 17.35
N PRO A 770 -5.24 16.50 16.86
CA PRO A 770 -4.18 15.80 17.60
C PRO A 770 -3.03 16.73 17.98
N HIS A 771 -2.60 17.60 17.07
CA HIS A 771 -1.50 18.52 17.32
C HIS A 771 -1.83 19.63 18.34
N LEU A 772 -3.11 20.01 18.51
CA LEU A 772 -3.54 20.93 19.58
C LEU A 772 -3.57 20.25 20.96
N LEU A 773 -3.93 18.96 21.00
CA LEU A 773 -4.05 18.17 22.22
C LEU A 773 -2.67 17.68 22.72
N ILE A 774 -1.78 17.28 21.81
CA ILE A 774 -0.42 16.83 22.14
C ILE A 774 0.51 18.01 22.47
N ALA A 775 0.51 19.07 21.67
CA ALA A 775 1.50 20.15 21.81
C ALA A 775 1.27 21.01 23.06
N ASP A 776 2.35 21.33 23.78
CA ASP A 776 2.30 22.16 24.98
C ASP A 776 2.99 23.52 24.78
N PRO A 777 2.26 24.58 24.40
CA PRO A 777 2.85 25.91 24.15
C PRO A 777 3.34 26.63 25.41
N THR A 778 3.06 26.10 26.60
CA THR A 778 3.48 26.70 27.88
C THR A 778 4.98 26.53 28.15
N VAL A 779 5.63 25.56 27.51
CA VAL A 779 7.07 25.32 27.63
C VAL A 779 7.85 26.53 27.12
N ALA A 780 8.65 27.13 28.01
CA ALA A 780 9.47 28.30 27.71
C ALA A 780 10.53 27.95 26.64
N PRO A 781 10.67 28.73 25.55
CA PRO A 781 11.63 28.45 24.49
C PRO A 781 13.05 28.71 24.97
N ARG A 782 13.95 27.74 24.75
CA ARG A 782 15.39 27.86 25.02
C ARG A 782 16.14 27.85 23.69
N VAL A 783 16.94 28.88 23.45
CA VAL A 783 17.88 28.89 22.33
C VAL A 783 18.84 27.69 22.45
N PRO A 784 18.91 26.77 21.48
CA PRO A 784 19.83 25.63 21.51
C PRO A 784 21.28 26.08 21.28
N VAL A 785 22.24 25.20 21.55
CA VAL A 785 23.62 25.38 21.08
C VAL A 785 23.81 24.55 19.81
N LEU A 786 23.77 25.20 18.65
CA LEU A 786 24.07 24.59 17.35
C LEU A 786 25.49 24.97 16.89
N ARG A 787 26.21 24.01 16.31
CA ARG A 787 27.61 24.15 15.84
C ARG A 787 27.81 23.31 14.58
N SER A 788 28.97 23.42 13.94
CA SER A 788 29.37 22.47 12.90
C SER A 788 29.38 21.03 13.46
N ARG A 789 28.68 20.12 12.78
CA ARG A 789 28.44 18.73 13.19
C ARG A 789 28.41 17.81 11.97
N ARG A 790 29.17 16.71 12.03
CA ARG A 790 28.97 15.57 11.13
C ARG A 790 27.71 14.83 11.57
N LEU A 791 26.81 14.55 10.63
CA LEU A 791 25.59 13.78 10.83
C LEU A 791 25.75 12.54 9.95
N GLN A 792 26.18 11.40 10.49
CA GLN A 792 26.55 10.25 9.68
C GLN A 792 25.39 9.71 8.82
N GLY A 793 24.13 9.87 9.26
CA GLY A 793 22.95 9.55 8.47
C GLY A 793 22.76 10.49 7.28
N PHE A 794 23.14 11.77 7.35
CA PHE A 794 22.81 12.80 6.35
C PHE A 794 24.00 13.36 5.55
N GLY A 795 25.18 13.44 6.17
CA GLY A 795 26.39 14.08 5.66
C GLY A 795 27.00 15.02 6.71
N ALA A 796 26.85 16.34 6.50
CA ALA A 796 27.34 17.33 7.47
C ALA A 796 26.52 18.63 7.47
N ILE A 797 26.51 19.31 8.62
CA ILE A 797 26.13 20.71 8.77
C ILE A 797 27.38 21.46 9.26
N LEU A 798 27.84 22.49 8.55
CA LEU A 798 28.84 23.45 9.05
C LEU A 798 28.13 24.76 9.38
N ARG A 799 28.34 25.32 10.58
CA ARG A 799 27.59 26.48 11.08
C ARG A 799 28.47 27.45 11.87
N ASN A 800 28.32 28.75 11.62
CA ASN A 800 28.99 29.82 12.38
C ASN A 800 28.05 31.04 12.58
N HIS A 801 28.31 31.85 13.61
CA HIS A 801 27.50 32.99 14.07
C HIS A 801 26.04 32.63 14.40
N PHE A 802 25.78 31.41 14.87
CA PHE A 802 24.47 31.01 15.36
C PHE A 802 24.23 31.48 16.81
N PRO A 803 23.02 31.97 17.16
CA PRO A 803 21.95 32.41 16.27
C PRO A 803 22.14 33.89 15.90
N SER A 804 22.08 34.24 14.61
CA SER A 804 22.02 35.65 14.20
C SER A 804 21.57 35.82 12.74
N GLU A 805 21.20 37.05 12.38
CA GLU A 805 21.05 37.49 10.99
C GLU A 805 22.35 37.39 10.16
N LYS A 806 23.51 37.13 10.81
CA LYS A 806 24.84 36.95 10.18
C LYS A 806 25.28 35.48 10.20
N GLU A 807 24.37 34.56 10.47
CA GLU A 807 24.63 33.12 10.49
C GLU A 807 25.12 32.63 9.12
N THR A 808 26.20 31.85 9.13
CA THR A 808 26.71 31.12 7.97
C THR A 808 26.41 29.65 8.19
N PHE A 809 25.81 29.00 7.20
CA PHE A 809 25.31 27.63 7.27
C PHE A 809 25.61 26.92 5.96
N LEU A 810 26.19 25.74 6.02
CA LEU A 810 26.37 24.83 4.89
C LEU A 810 25.82 23.46 5.28
N ALA A 811 24.79 23.00 4.60
CA ALA A 811 24.44 21.57 4.60
C ALA A 811 25.13 20.89 3.43
N ILE A 812 25.62 19.67 3.66
CA ILE A 812 26.23 18.78 2.66
C ILE A 812 25.49 17.44 2.74
N LYS A 813 24.83 17.04 1.66
CA LYS A 813 24.31 15.67 1.49
C LYS A 813 25.48 14.77 1.10
N ALA A 814 25.80 13.80 1.95
CA ALA A 814 26.94 12.91 1.77
C ALA A 814 26.71 11.63 2.59
N SER A 815 25.73 10.81 2.19
CA SER A 815 25.27 9.69 3.01
C SER A 815 24.65 8.53 2.24
N ARG A 816 24.04 7.60 2.98
CA ARG A 816 23.38 6.41 2.42
C ARG A 816 21.90 6.61 2.11
N ILE A 817 21.25 7.67 2.64
CA ILE A 817 19.82 7.94 2.44
C ILE A 817 19.53 8.06 0.94
N TYR A 818 18.69 7.15 0.41
CA TYR A 818 18.38 7.08 -1.03
C TYR A 818 16.89 7.24 -1.35
N SER A 819 15.97 7.05 -0.40
CA SER A 819 14.54 7.03 -0.74
C SER A 819 14.00 8.44 -0.96
N HIS A 820 13.29 8.64 -2.07
CA HIS A 820 12.82 9.95 -2.55
C HIS A 820 13.93 11.01 -2.68
N HIS A 821 15.18 10.59 -2.91
CA HIS A 821 16.28 11.48 -3.24
C HIS A 821 16.45 11.66 -4.74
N HIS A 822 16.91 12.85 -5.12
CA HIS A 822 17.44 13.12 -6.46
C HIS A 822 18.85 12.48 -6.56
N PRO A 823 19.54 12.51 -7.71
CA PRO A 823 20.99 12.26 -7.75
C PRO A 823 21.76 13.45 -7.14
N ASP A 824 21.63 13.64 -5.81
CA ASP A 824 22.09 14.81 -5.05
C ASP A 824 23.28 14.53 -4.10
N GLU A 825 23.94 13.36 -4.24
CA GLU A 825 25.10 12.99 -3.42
C GLU A 825 26.32 13.89 -3.67
N GLY A 826 26.90 14.39 -2.58
CA GLY A 826 27.90 15.47 -2.59
C GLY A 826 27.28 16.87 -2.70
N GLY A 827 25.96 16.99 -2.86
CA GLY A 827 25.23 18.24 -3.03
C GLY A 827 25.28 19.14 -1.80
N ILE A 828 25.22 20.45 -2.03
CA ILE A 828 25.45 21.48 -1.01
C ILE A 828 24.40 22.59 -0.99
N HIS A 829 24.05 23.03 0.22
CA HIS A 829 23.11 24.12 0.45
C HIS A 829 23.72 25.16 1.38
N LEU A 830 24.09 26.32 0.84
CA LEU A 830 24.97 27.32 1.48
C LEU A 830 24.27 28.67 1.68
N PHE A 831 24.25 29.13 2.92
CA PHE A 831 24.02 30.52 3.32
C PHE A 831 25.32 31.14 3.86
N GLY A 832 25.64 32.35 3.42
CA GLY A 832 26.69 33.18 4.02
C GLY A 832 26.10 34.46 4.60
N ARG A 833 26.30 34.70 5.91
CA ARG A 833 25.78 35.89 6.62
C ARG A 833 24.27 36.10 6.39
N GLY A 834 23.48 35.03 6.54
CA GLY A 834 22.03 35.03 6.36
C GLY A 834 21.54 35.04 4.90
N VAL A 835 22.41 35.29 3.92
CA VAL A 835 22.07 35.39 2.49
C VAL A 835 22.31 34.03 1.81
N PRO A 836 21.43 33.55 0.89
CA PRO A 836 21.64 32.27 0.22
C PRO A 836 22.65 32.46 -0.91
N ILE A 837 23.65 31.58 -0.97
CA ILE A 837 24.73 31.64 -1.98
C ILE A 837 24.61 30.46 -2.93
N ILE A 838 24.33 29.26 -2.41
CA ILE A 838 24.06 28.06 -3.20
C ILE A 838 22.80 27.42 -2.65
N LEU A 839 21.84 27.14 -3.53
CA LEU A 839 20.63 26.41 -3.22
C LEU A 839 20.71 25.05 -3.92
N ASP A 840 20.06 24.05 -3.33
CA ASP A 840 19.86 22.76 -3.97
C ASP A 840 18.58 22.83 -4.84
N ALA A 841 18.36 21.86 -5.72
CA ALA A 841 17.52 21.98 -6.93
C ALA A 841 16.25 22.84 -6.80
N LEU A 842 16.12 23.83 -7.67
CA LEU A 842 15.01 24.79 -7.65
C LEU A 842 13.75 24.27 -8.34
N HIS A 843 12.60 24.66 -7.79
CA HIS A 843 11.24 24.23 -8.14
C HIS A 843 10.89 24.21 -9.64
N GLY A 844 10.13 23.19 -10.06
CA GLY A 844 9.28 23.25 -11.25
C GLY A 844 9.87 22.70 -12.56
N ARG A 845 10.84 21.78 -12.49
CA ARG A 845 11.43 21.06 -13.64
C ARG A 845 11.67 19.58 -13.30
N ASP A 846 12.14 18.80 -14.27
CA ASP A 846 12.55 17.39 -14.10
C ASP A 846 13.49 17.24 -12.88
N TYR A 847 12.96 16.77 -11.76
CA TYR A 847 13.67 16.78 -10.47
C TYR A 847 14.89 15.86 -10.42
N TYR A 848 14.88 14.78 -11.20
CA TYR A 848 15.91 13.74 -11.21
C TYR A 848 17.16 14.06 -12.07
N ARG A 849 17.40 15.32 -12.44
CA ARG A 849 18.57 15.68 -13.26
C ARG A 849 19.75 16.15 -12.42
N GLU A 850 20.88 15.46 -12.59
CA GLU A 850 22.18 15.85 -12.02
C GLU A 850 22.54 17.32 -12.29
N GLU A 851 22.19 17.85 -13.47
CA GLU A 851 22.51 19.22 -13.90
C GLU A 851 21.82 20.35 -13.09
N TYR A 852 20.87 20.01 -12.21
CA TYR A 852 20.21 20.95 -11.30
C TYR A 852 20.79 20.97 -9.88
N HIS A 853 21.78 20.13 -9.60
CA HIS A 853 22.43 20.04 -8.29
C HIS A 853 23.87 20.61 -8.32
N PRO A 854 24.35 21.21 -7.22
CA PRO A 854 25.72 21.73 -7.12
C PRO A 854 26.72 20.60 -6.79
N ILE A 855 26.85 19.65 -7.72
CA ILE A 855 27.64 18.42 -7.62
C ILE A 855 28.74 18.34 -8.71
N ILE A 856 29.48 17.22 -8.74
CA ILE A 856 30.44 16.89 -9.80
C ILE A 856 29.98 15.59 -10.47
N THR A 857 29.71 15.65 -11.76
CA THR A 857 29.29 14.49 -12.59
C THR A 857 30.44 13.99 -13.46
N PHE A 858 30.38 12.74 -13.89
CA PHE A 858 31.40 12.12 -14.75
C PHE A 858 30.74 11.60 -16.03
N ALA A 859 31.24 12.06 -17.19
CA ALA A 859 30.59 11.85 -18.49
C ALA A 859 30.75 10.43 -19.09
N ASP A 860 30.91 9.38 -18.27
CA ASP A 860 31.00 7.99 -18.73
C ASP A 860 29.63 7.29 -18.90
N GLY A 861 28.54 7.97 -18.49
CA GLY A 861 27.17 7.53 -18.70
C GLY A 861 26.67 6.45 -17.75
N LYS A 862 27.41 6.12 -16.69
CA LYS A 862 27.03 5.05 -15.75
C LYS A 862 26.25 5.53 -14.53
N THR A 863 26.17 6.84 -14.29
CA THR A 863 25.13 7.43 -13.44
C THR A 863 23.89 7.69 -14.30
N GLN A 864 22.88 6.83 -14.12
CA GLN A 864 21.54 6.87 -14.75
C GLN A 864 21.46 7.37 -16.22
N GLN A 865 21.88 6.55 -17.19
CA GLN A 865 21.64 6.88 -18.60
C GLN A 865 20.15 6.77 -18.99
N ASP A 866 19.53 7.94 -19.17
CA ASP A 866 18.43 8.29 -20.07
C ASP A 866 17.45 7.19 -20.51
N ALA A 867 16.19 7.33 -20.09
CA ALA A 867 15.07 6.94 -20.96
C ALA A 867 15.13 7.80 -22.26
N PRO A 868 15.07 7.21 -23.47
CA PRO A 868 15.70 7.80 -24.65
C PRO A 868 15.07 9.08 -25.19
N SER A 869 15.64 10.23 -24.84
CA SER A 869 15.23 11.58 -25.27
C SER A 869 15.75 11.97 -26.68
N ARG A 870 15.42 11.17 -27.70
CA ARG A 870 15.53 11.48 -29.15
C ARG A 870 16.82 12.17 -29.63
N GLY A 871 17.94 11.45 -29.65
CA GLY A 871 19.17 11.90 -30.32
C GLY A 871 19.06 11.98 -31.85
N ARG A 872 18.73 13.15 -32.41
CA ARG A 872 19.02 13.44 -33.84
C ARG A 872 20.54 13.52 -34.03
N ARG A 873 21.14 12.51 -34.67
CA ARG A 873 22.57 12.52 -35.04
C ARG A 873 22.88 13.79 -35.86
N ARG A 874 23.85 14.59 -35.41
CA ARG A 874 24.54 15.55 -36.28
C ARG A 874 25.55 14.78 -37.13
N ILE A 875 25.56 15.04 -38.43
CA ILE A 875 26.61 14.62 -39.36
C ILE A 875 27.53 15.83 -39.57
N PRO A 876 28.87 15.68 -39.54
CA PRO A 876 29.79 16.80 -39.74
C PRO A 876 29.96 17.19 -41.22
N ASP A 877 30.03 18.51 -41.43
CA ASP A 877 30.61 19.31 -42.53
C ASP A 877 30.81 18.70 -43.94
N GLN A 878 30.13 19.28 -44.95
CA GLN A 878 30.70 20.05 -46.08
C GLN A 878 29.57 20.51 -47.05
N PRO A 879 29.82 21.35 -48.10
CA PRO A 879 29.84 22.81 -47.98
C PRO A 879 28.72 23.51 -48.79
N ALA A 880 28.71 24.84 -48.82
CA ALA A 880 27.60 25.65 -49.33
C ALA A 880 27.38 25.57 -50.87
N GLY A 881 26.13 25.35 -51.28
CA GLY A 881 25.65 25.48 -52.67
C GLY A 881 24.50 26.51 -52.79
N ARG A 882 24.44 27.24 -53.91
CA ARG A 882 23.39 28.26 -54.19
C ARG A 882 22.17 27.66 -54.90
N LEU A 883 21.00 28.27 -54.67
CA LEU A 883 19.92 28.67 -55.63
C LEU A 883 18.55 28.66 -54.90
N ARG A 884 17.91 29.81 -54.66
CA ARG A 884 16.97 30.54 -55.54
C ARG A 884 15.68 29.80 -55.94
N GLY A 885 14.71 29.81 -55.01
CA GLY A 885 13.32 30.30 -55.22
C GLY A 885 12.33 29.51 -56.10
N GLY A 886 11.13 29.23 -55.56
CA GLY A 886 10.03 28.62 -56.33
C GLY A 886 8.69 28.44 -55.59
N ARG A 887 7.86 29.50 -55.58
CA ARG A 887 6.37 29.51 -55.51
C ARG A 887 5.60 28.64 -54.48
N HIS A 888 4.91 29.36 -53.58
CA HIS A 888 3.56 29.07 -53.03
C HIS A 888 2.50 28.78 -54.13
N PRO A 889 1.29 28.21 -53.84
CA PRO A 889 0.47 28.47 -52.63
C PRO A 889 -0.37 27.30 -52.04
N GLY A 890 -1.00 27.55 -50.88
CA GLY A 890 -2.21 26.83 -50.41
C GLY A 890 -2.29 26.55 -48.90
N GLY A 891 -3.45 26.85 -48.29
CA GLY A 891 -3.91 26.23 -47.02
C GLY A 891 -3.44 26.85 -45.69
N ALA A 892 -4.38 27.43 -44.93
CA ALA A 892 -4.15 28.07 -43.61
C ALA A 892 -5.53 28.19 -42.88
N VAL A 893 -5.71 28.36 -41.56
CA VAL A 893 -4.86 28.41 -40.33
C VAL A 893 -5.82 28.44 -39.10
N PRO A 894 -5.45 28.27 -37.81
CA PRO A 894 -4.26 27.70 -37.14
C PRO A 894 -4.67 26.69 -36.01
N ALA A 895 -3.79 26.47 -35.01
CA ALA A 895 -4.20 26.04 -33.65
C ALA A 895 -3.43 26.81 -32.55
N ARG A 896 -4.15 27.46 -31.62
CA ARG A 896 -3.72 28.20 -30.38
C ARG A 896 -5.01 28.76 -29.71
N ALA A 897 -5.15 29.01 -28.41
CA ALA A 897 -4.31 28.82 -27.20
C ALA A 897 -5.28 28.63 -25.98
N ALA A 898 -4.98 27.86 -24.93
CA ALA A 898 -4.23 28.18 -23.69
C ALA A 898 -4.95 29.03 -22.61
N ARG A 899 -4.68 28.72 -21.31
CA ARG A 899 -5.20 29.31 -20.03
C ARG A 899 -6.59 28.79 -19.62
N ALA A 900 -6.89 28.36 -18.37
CA ALA A 900 -6.67 28.89 -17.01
C ALA A 900 -7.57 30.09 -16.65
N GLY A 901 -8.25 30.15 -15.48
CA GLY A 901 -8.33 29.22 -14.34
C GLY A 901 -9.32 29.72 -13.25
N ASP A 902 -9.33 29.04 -12.09
CA ASP A 902 -9.83 29.45 -10.74
C ASP A 902 -11.29 29.93 -10.48
N ASP A 903 -12.00 29.09 -9.70
CA ASP A 903 -12.57 29.37 -8.36
C ASP A 903 -14.01 29.91 -8.13
N THR A 904 -14.57 29.48 -6.98
CA THR A 904 -15.79 29.88 -6.25
C THR A 904 -17.17 29.45 -6.79
N GLY A 905 -18.03 28.97 -5.88
CA GLY A 905 -19.45 28.70 -6.13
C GLY A 905 -20.08 27.72 -5.11
N ARG A 906 -21.06 28.16 -4.32
CA ARG A 906 -21.82 27.34 -3.36
C ARG A 906 -23.25 27.08 -3.89
N GLN A 907 -23.93 26.12 -3.25
CA GLN A 907 -25.39 25.86 -3.30
C GLN A 907 -25.95 25.31 -4.63
N SER A 908 -27.07 24.59 -4.66
CA SER A 908 -27.69 23.68 -3.66
C SER A 908 -28.89 22.95 -4.30
N ALA A 909 -29.14 21.71 -3.87
CA ALA A 909 -30.41 20.97 -4.00
C ALA A 909 -31.01 20.75 -5.42
N ALA A 910 -31.15 19.48 -5.81
CA ALA A 910 -32.14 19.04 -6.79
C ALA A 910 -32.65 17.64 -6.42
N GLY A 911 -33.84 17.59 -5.82
CA GLY A 911 -34.66 16.37 -5.73
C GLY A 911 -35.41 16.10 -7.05
N PRO A 912 -36.05 14.92 -7.22
CA PRO A 912 -36.13 14.32 -8.55
C PRO A 912 -37.50 14.42 -9.26
N ALA A 913 -37.43 14.62 -10.57
CA ALA A 913 -38.40 14.22 -11.61
C ALA A 913 -37.65 14.23 -12.96
N GLY A 914 -38.08 13.54 -14.02
CA GLY A 914 -39.26 12.70 -14.15
C GLY A 914 -39.92 12.84 -15.53
N GLU A 915 -39.31 12.19 -16.54
CA GLU A 915 -39.96 11.67 -17.76
C GLU A 915 -40.61 12.61 -18.83
N ILE A 916 -40.73 12.04 -20.04
CA ILE A 916 -41.65 12.37 -21.16
C ILE A 916 -41.41 13.65 -22.03
N ALA A 917 -40.77 13.38 -23.17
CA ALA A 917 -41.18 13.68 -24.58
C ALA A 917 -41.26 15.11 -25.20
N ASP A 918 -41.13 15.10 -26.54
CA ASP A 918 -41.41 16.12 -27.58
C ASP A 918 -42.47 17.20 -27.25
N ALA A 919 -42.38 18.46 -27.72
CA ALA A 919 -42.38 18.77 -29.16
C ALA A 919 -42.12 20.26 -29.55
N ARG A 920 -41.54 20.44 -30.75
CA ARG A 920 -41.85 21.46 -31.80
C ARG A 920 -42.01 22.98 -31.48
N ARG A 921 -41.01 23.74 -32.00
CA ARG A 921 -41.11 24.91 -32.93
C ARG A 921 -41.68 26.29 -32.48
N ALA A 922 -41.28 27.31 -33.29
CA ALA A 922 -41.71 28.72 -33.36
C ALA A 922 -41.12 29.66 -32.26
N ARG A 923 -40.45 30.79 -32.56
CA ARG A 923 -40.82 32.03 -33.32
C ARG A 923 -41.86 32.88 -32.54
N LEU A 924 -41.74 34.21 -32.39
CA LEU A 924 -40.92 35.24 -33.07
C LEU A 924 -40.93 36.60 -32.28
N LEU A 925 -40.05 37.56 -32.64
CA LEU A 925 -40.05 39.02 -32.29
C LEU A 925 -39.76 39.41 -30.81
N ARG A 926 -38.93 40.40 -30.40
CA ARG A 926 -38.62 41.83 -30.78
C ARG A 926 -39.74 42.85 -30.46
N PRO A 927 -39.45 44.14 -30.13
CA PRO A 927 -38.20 44.78 -29.64
C PRO A 927 -38.40 45.96 -28.61
N SER A 928 -37.36 46.83 -28.46
CA SER A 928 -37.36 48.26 -28.00
C SER A 928 -37.04 48.59 -26.52
N GLY A 929 -36.53 49.82 -26.22
CA GLY A 929 -36.09 50.21 -24.85
C GLY A 929 -35.55 51.64 -24.61
N HIS A 930 -34.60 52.16 -25.42
CA HIS A 930 -34.20 53.59 -25.55
C HIS A 930 -33.50 54.42 -24.41
N ARG A 931 -32.57 55.31 -24.84
CA ARG A 931 -32.09 56.62 -24.26
C ARG A 931 -30.93 56.61 -23.22
N LEU A 932 -29.78 57.28 -23.50
CA LEU A 932 -29.36 58.70 -23.24
C LEU A 932 -29.13 59.00 -21.74
N ARG A 933 -28.14 59.76 -21.22
CA ARG A 933 -27.04 60.70 -21.66
C ARG A 933 -26.06 60.84 -20.45
N SER A 934 -24.99 61.66 -20.32
CA SER A 934 -23.81 62.16 -21.09
C SER A 934 -23.09 63.21 -20.20
N GLY A 935 -21.78 63.50 -20.18
CA GLY A 935 -20.58 63.04 -20.93
C GLY A 935 -19.49 64.15 -20.88
N GLY A 936 -18.17 63.84 -20.86
CA GLY A 936 -17.10 64.85 -20.70
C GLY A 936 -15.66 64.37 -21.02
N GLN A 937 -14.78 65.31 -21.38
CA GLN A 937 -13.39 65.17 -21.90
C GLN A 937 -12.58 66.45 -21.52
N PRO A 938 -11.28 66.63 -21.87
CA PRO A 938 -10.11 65.73 -21.83
C PRO A 938 -8.88 66.43 -21.14
N ASP A 939 -7.64 65.90 -21.25
CA ASP A 939 -6.45 66.67 -21.77
C ASP A 939 -5.10 65.88 -21.78
N GLN A 940 -4.07 66.46 -22.40
CA GLN A 940 -2.64 66.01 -22.51
C GLN A 940 -1.70 67.25 -22.33
N PRO A 941 -0.42 67.38 -22.85
CA PRO A 941 0.61 66.43 -23.34
C PRO A 941 2.12 66.72 -22.98
N ALA A 942 2.93 65.64 -22.89
CA ALA A 942 4.29 65.45 -23.47
C ALA A 942 5.58 66.28 -23.09
N ARG A 943 6.74 65.73 -23.55
CA ARG A 943 8.11 66.30 -23.76
C ARG A 943 9.13 66.34 -22.59
N LEU A 944 10.48 66.40 -22.77
CA LEU A 944 11.48 65.74 -23.68
C LEU A 944 12.95 66.08 -23.23
N LEU A 945 13.91 65.15 -23.45
CA LEU A 945 15.37 65.32 -23.76
C LEU A 945 16.46 65.91 -22.78
N ARG A 946 17.57 65.14 -22.71
CA ARG A 946 19.04 65.49 -22.75
C ARG A 946 19.86 66.05 -21.56
N GLN A 947 20.89 65.27 -21.21
CA GLN A 947 22.36 65.58 -21.12
C GLN A 947 22.85 66.93 -20.55
N ALA A 948 23.76 66.90 -19.55
CA ALA A 948 25.23 67.07 -19.76
C ALA A 948 26.06 67.15 -18.45
N ALA A 949 27.38 66.94 -18.61
CA ALA A 949 28.46 66.79 -17.61
C ALA A 949 28.80 67.99 -16.70
N GLY A 950 29.59 67.71 -15.63
CA GLY A 950 30.59 68.66 -15.09
C GLY A 950 30.63 68.81 -13.56
N GLY A 951 31.83 68.92 -12.98
CA GLY A 951 32.05 69.33 -11.58
C GLY A 951 33.11 68.51 -10.83
N SER A 952 34.17 69.16 -10.32
CA SER A 952 35.25 68.51 -9.57
C SER A 952 35.58 69.27 -8.28
N GLY A 953 36.20 68.59 -7.31
CA GLY A 953 36.66 69.19 -6.04
C GLY A 953 37.81 68.39 -5.42
N ARG A 954 38.73 69.08 -4.74
CA ARG A 954 39.93 68.55 -4.05
C ARG A 954 40.09 69.24 -2.69
N GLY A 955 40.85 68.59 -1.79
CA GLY A 955 41.34 69.13 -0.52
C GLY A 955 40.67 68.51 0.72
N ASP A 956 41.35 68.25 1.84
CA ASP A 956 42.78 68.39 2.15
C ASP A 956 43.27 67.40 3.23
N GLN A 957 44.59 67.30 3.43
CA GLN A 957 45.29 66.68 4.57
C GLN A 957 46.31 67.71 5.15
N PRO A 958 46.61 67.70 6.45
CA PRO A 958 47.71 66.90 7.04
C PRO A 958 47.32 66.27 8.41
N GLY A 959 48.02 65.38 9.11
CA GLY A 959 49.41 64.87 9.20
C GLY A 959 49.49 64.03 10.51
N THR A 960 50.58 63.43 11.01
CA THR A 960 51.99 63.26 10.57
C THR A 960 52.71 62.22 11.46
N ALA A 961 53.64 61.42 10.90
CA ALA A 961 54.70 60.65 11.57
C ALA A 961 54.30 59.49 12.55
N ALA A 962 55.14 58.50 12.87
CA ALA A 962 56.57 58.27 12.59
C ALA A 962 56.88 56.79 12.18
N ALA A 963 58.15 56.46 11.87
CA ALA A 963 58.56 55.17 11.28
C ALA A 963 59.94 54.65 11.77
N HIS A 964 60.42 53.54 11.14
CA HIS A 964 61.66 52.73 11.34
C HIS A 964 61.45 51.36 12.03
N ARG A 965 62.18 50.27 11.69
CA ARG A 965 63.49 50.11 11.01
C ARG A 965 63.55 48.87 10.05
N PHE A 966 64.69 48.69 9.35
CA PHE A 966 65.06 47.71 8.30
C PHE A 966 65.00 46.21 8.73
N ALA A 967 64.69 45.19 7.90
CA ALA A 967 65.37 44.58 6.70
C ALA A 967 66.52 43.58 7.07
N GLU A 968 66.97 42.57 6.28
CA GLU A 968 66.77 42.12 4.88
C GLU A 968 67.22 40.61 4.68
N LEU A 969 67.33 40.08 3.43
CA LEU A 969 68.03 38.83 2.98
C LEU A 969 67.37 37.43 3.22
N ARG A 970 67.58 36.36 2.40
CA ARG A 970 67.71 36.20 0.91
C ARG A 970 67.62 34.70 0.47
N ARG A 971 66.99 34.44 -0.70
CA ARG A 971 67.19 33.35 -1.72
C ARG A 971 67.47 31.87 -1.32
N GLY A 972 66.72 30.94 -1.96
CA GLY A 972 67.06 29.51 -2.16
C GLY A 972 66.19 28.90 -3.30
N ASN A 973 66.68 27.93 -4.09
CA ASN A 973 66.07 27.62 -5.41
C ASN A 973 66.22 26.14 -5.86
N ARG A 974 65.11 25.50 -6.31
CA ARG A 974 65.02 24.20 -7.06
C ARG A 974 65.51 22.94 -6.30
N SER A 975 65.28 21.68 -6.71
CA SER A 975 64.71 21.12 -7.97
C SER A 975 64.04 19.74 -7.79
N HIS A 976 62.97 19.50 -8.57
CA HIS A 976 62.61 18.28 -9.34
C HIS A 976 62.52 16.84 -8.77
N LEU A 977 61.59 16.13 -9.44
CA LEU A 977 61.52 14.70 -9.79
C LEU A 977 60.87 13.69 -8.82
N SER A 978 59.66 13.28 -9.23
CA SER A 978 59.06 11.98 -8.95
C SER A 978 59.68 10.88 -9.82
N LEU A 979 59.51 9.61 -9.41
CA LEU A 979 58.88 8.59 -10.26
C LEU A 979 58.47 7.35 -9.46
N SER A 980 57.74 6.44 -10.11
CA SER A 980 57.05 5.30 -9.49
C SER A 980 57.75 3.95 -9.76
N GLY A 981 57.45 2.95 -8.93
CA GLY A 981 57.90 1.57 -9.11
C GLY A 981 56.89 0.56 -8.55
N ARG A 982 56.46 -0.41 -9.37
CA ARG A 982 55.61 -1.55 -8.98
C ARG A 982 56.50 -2.79 -8.76
N ALA A 983 56.10 -3.73 -7.89
CA ALA A 983 55.60 -5.08 -8.31
C ALA A 983 55.76 -6.24 -7.29
N ARG A 984 54.71 -7.09 -7.24
CA ARG A 984 54.69 -8.58 -7.15
C ARG A 984 55.14 -9.35 -5.87
N ASN A 985 54.14 -9.94 -5.23
CA ASN A 985 53.94 -11.40 -5.02
C ASN A 985 55.09 -12.33 -4.57
N ARG A 986 55.00 -12.88 -3.34
CA ARG A 986 54.63 -14.30 -3.02
C ARG A 986 54.96 -14.69 -1.56
N GLY A 987 54.19 -15.61 -0.97
CA GLY A 987 54.78 -16.70 -0.17
C GLY A 987 54.51 -16.82 1.34
N LEU A 988 53.48 -17.61 1.69
CA LEU A 988 53.47 -18.68 2.72
C LEU A 988 53.57 -18.39 4.25
N ALA A 989 53.14 -19.43 4.99
CA ALA A 989 53.38 -19.78 6.40
C ALA A 989 52.57 -19.06 7.52
N HIS A 990 51.71 -19.86 8.17
CA HIS A 990 51.28 -19.68 9.57
C HIS A 990 52.40 -20.15 10.52
N PRO A 991 52.39 -19.72 11.80
CA PRO A 991 51.94 -20.69 12.81
C PRO A 991 50.91 -20.14 13.81
N GLU A 992 50.66 -20.94 14.84
CA GLU A 992 49.57 -20.93 15.82
C GLU A 992 49.68 -19.88 16.93
N GLY A 993 48.60 -19.72 17.73
CA GLY A 993 48.79 -19.74 19.19
C GLY A 993 48.00 -18.73 20.05
N ARG A 994 46.90 -19.21 20.66
CA ARG A 994 46.18 -18.64 21.84
C ARG A 994 45.45 -17.29 21.61
N GLY A 995 44.25 -17.04 22.13
CA GLY A 995 43.32 -17.95 22.82
C GLY A 995 42.57 -17.32 24.00
N ARG A 996 41.44 -16.64 23.76
CA ARG A 996 40.41 -16.38 24.78
C ARG A 996 39.01 -16.60 24.20
N ARG A 997 38.21 -17.44 24.86
CA ARG A 997 36.80 -17.70 24.50
C ARG A 997 35.89 -16.76 25.31
N LEU A 998 34.92 -16.13 24.65
CA LEU A 998 33.67 -15.70 25.29
C LEU A 998 32.56 -16.65 24.83
N ARG A 999 31.65 -17.02 25.73
CA ARG A 999 30.55 -17.95 25.44
C ARG A 999 29.35 -17.18 24.90
N LEU A 1000 28.89 -17.52 23.70
CA LEU A 1000 27.52 -17.23 23.26
C LEU A 1000 26.66 -18.48 23.48
N GLY A 1001 25.56 -18.33 24.21
CA GLY A 1001 24.61 -19.41 24.45
C GLY A 1001 23.73 -19.67 23.23
N ARG A 1002 23.56 -20.94 22.85
CA ARG A 1002 22.58 -21.34 21.83
C ARG A 1002 21.21 -21.46 22.49
N PHE A 1003 20.25 -20.64 22.09
CA PHE A 1003 18.83 -20.97 22.27
C PHE A 1003 18.43 -22.06 21.26
N ARG A 1004 17.62 -23.03 21.71
CA ARG A 1004 16.84 -23.94 20.87
C ARG A 1004 15.36 -23.59 21.05
N PRO A 1005 14.52 -23.64 20.01
CA PRO A 1005 13.08 -23.57 20.19
C PRO A 1005 12.56 -24.86 20.85
N PRO A 1006 11.54 -24.78 21.73
CA PRO A 1006 10.86 -25.96 22.25
C PRO A 1006 9.81 -26.45 21.26
N ALA A 1007 9.79 -27.76 20.98
CA ALA A 1007 8.64 -28.41 20.35
C ALA A 1007 7.59 -28.75 21.42
N GLY A 1008 6.31 -28.58 21.12
CA GLY A 1008 5.22 -28.85 22.06
C GLY A 1008 4.84 -30.33 22.14
N ARG A 1009 4.48 -30.79 23.35
CA ARG A 1009 3.57 -31.91 23.60
C ARG A 1009 2.85 -31.67 24.92
N ALA A 1010 1.55 -31.95 24.95
CA ALA A 1010 0.71 -31.77 26.14
C ALA A 1010 0.46 -33.10 26.84
N GLN A 1011 0.39 -33.10 28.17
CA GLN A 1011 -0.47 -34.04 28.90
C GLN A 1011 -0.87 -33.52 30.29
N LEU A 1012 -2.20 -33.53 30.47
CA LEU A 1012 -3.03 -33.58 31.68
C LEU A 1012 -2.34 -33.74 33.06
N GLY A 1013 -2.79 -32.92 34.02
CA GLY A 1013 -2.57 -33.10 35.47
C GLY A 1013 -3.04 -31.87 36.25
N GLY A 1014 -4.12 -31.99 37.02
CA GLY A 1014 -4.72 -30.87 37.76
C GLY A 1014 -4.37 -30.85 39.25
N GLY A 1015 -4.67 -29.72 39.90
CA GLY A 1015 -4.56 -29.54 41.35
C GLY A 1015 -4.72 -28.07 41.75
N ASP A 1016 -5.55 -27.79 42.76
CA ASP A 1016 -5.71 -26.45 43.32
C ASP A 1016 -4.43 -25.95 44.00
N LEU A 1017 -4.20 -24.63 43.97
CA LEU A 1017 -4.31 -23.77 45.16
C LEU A 1017 -3.81 -22.34 44.87
N SER A 1018 -4.49 -21.37 45.47
CA SER A 1018 -4.07 -19.98 45.62
C SER A 1018 -4.03 -19.63 47.12
N PRO A 1019 -3.59 -18.44 47.55
CA PRO A 1019 -2.83 -17.39 46.84
C PRO A 1019 -1.55 -16.94 47.58
N ARG A 1020 -0.65 -16.23 46.88
CA ARG A 1020 0.10 -15.09 47.41
C ARG A 1020 0.70 -14.23 46.30
#